data_AF-A0A9W8MR35-F1
#
_entry.id   AF-A0A9W8MR35-F1
#
_cell.length_a   1.000
_cell.length_b   1.000
_cell.length_c   1.000
_cell.angle_alpha   90.00
_cell.angle_beta   90.00
_cell.angle_gamma   90.00
#
_symmetry.space_group_name_H-M   'P 1'
#
loop_
_entity.id
_entity.type
_entity.pdbx_description
1 polymer ?
#
loop_
_entity_poly.entity_id
_entity_poly.type
_entity_poly.pdbx_seq_one_letter_code
_entity_poly.pdbx_strand_id
1 'polypeptide(L)'
;MLVTKNLVPGESVYGEKRISIEGGVEGTKVEYRVWNPFRSKLAAGVLGGLDDIFIKPGAKVLYLGAASGTSVSHVADIVGAEGIVYAVEFSPRSGRDLINMAKKRTNVIPIVEDARLPNKYRMLLSLVDVVFADVAQPDQARIVILNSEHFLKDGGHVIISIKASCIDSTIPPETVFAQQVQELKEGSFKPLEQVTLEPYERDHAMVTVAVDFGSTDPDSDFEQVSYPSNYPSNHHHHYSREEELPLHYMSEEKRAGESRCRQPLLAFRTTSHIRRRRSAMGSITTTRARTCTIRLASRQRALPVAVSHNCLSRRPPPFANSSFKTSNISHPSSTPSSPVGRASTRLGASNIVVWDEAHFGKFGSHYLKREFYFDVHPPLGKMLVGLAGLLAGYDGSFEFKSGEAYPESVPYVAMRVMLATFGVGMVPLAWYTAVELGMSQWACHLTAMMVLLDVGWLCISRFILLDSMLLFFTFLTVFCLTKFHNQQYQSFSIDWWLWLFFTGVSIGAVTSVKMIGLFVTALVGIYTIEDLWEKFGDTKMSWRDQARHWGARIVCLIIVPILVFMASFKIHFMVLNHSGPGDAQMSSLFQANLVGNDFSKNPLEIAYGSKLTLKNMGWGGGLLHSHVQTYPVGSNQQQVTCYHYKDNNNEWTVLPRWDEPPYNPNGEMRFLKHGDVIRLNHAPTTRNLHSHTVHAPVTKLNYEVSCYGNETIGDSHDYWKVEVVDDIKRGAKVDKIHSLTTRLRFKHNHLGCYLRAANAILPQWGFKQVEVSCDKENNPKDIHTYWNVESHWNDRLPAGDTKFYRSPFLRDFWHLNVAMMTSNNALIPDPDKEDILASKPFDWPLLHLGLRMCGWNDTQLKYYLMGTPIIWWGSTVSLGVALVTLGWYVLRKQRKYQDMNEREWEHFLYVGKVALFGWIFHFWCVEFFWLLRFSMLMLPFLAVPFLIMGRVTYLHHYLPTLYFAVLMLSHVLDHYIFSSRRFTRQTKAIVFGVLAFALVFCFWWFKGVAFGIMGPINEHKGLGWRESWNIYNS
;
A
#
# COMPACT_ATOMS: atom_id res chain seq x y z
N MET A 1 -30.55 48.16 2.68
CA MET A 1 -29.60 47.12 2.18
C MET A 1 -28.60 46.88 3.29
N LEU A 2 -28.45 45.65 3.76
CA LEU A 2 -27.50 45.32 4.84
C LEU A 2 -26.09 45.14 4.25
N VAL A 3 -25.07 45.66 4.95
CA VAL A 3 -23.66 45.60 4.51
C VAL A 3 -22.72 45.34 5.68
N THR A 4 -21.62 44.62 5.43
CA THR A 4 -20.49 44.47 6.37
C THR A 4 -19.24 45.15 5.81
N LYS A 5 -18.33 45.65 6.66
CA LYS A 5 -17.04 46.19 6.22
C LYS A 5 -16.12 45.01 5.84
N ASN A 6 -15.62 44.99 4.61
CA ASN A 6 -14.82 43.86 4.12
C ASN A 6 -13.46 43.81 4.82
N LEU A 7 -13.15 42.70 5.49
CA LEU A 7 -11.83 42.48 6.09
C LEU A 7 -10.74 42.18 5.04
N VAL A 8 -11.12 41.73 3.84
CA VAL A 8 -10.21 41.37 2.73
C VAL A 8 -10.60 42.11 1.45
N PRO A 9 -10.24 43.40 1.30
CA PRO A 9 -10.63 44.22 0.15
C PRO A 9 -10.19 43.62 -1.19
N GLY A 10 -11.08 43.69 -2.18
CA GLY A 10 -10.85 43.17 -3.53
C GLY A 10 -11.50 41.80 -3.79
N GLU A 11 -11.89 41.05 -2.76
CA GLU A 11 -12.48 39.71 -2.88
C GLU A 11 -13.92 39.61 -2.36
N SER A 12 -14.75 38.85 -3.09
CA SER A 12 -16.10 38.39 -2.71
C SER A 12 -16.10 36.88 -2.48
N VAL A 13 -16.80 36.40 -1.45
CA VAL A 13 -16.77 34.99 -1.01
C VAL A 13 -17.74 34.10 -1.80
N TYR A 14 -18.91 34.61 -2.18
CA TYR A 14 -19.98 33.85 -2.85
C TYR A 14 -20.64 34.59 -4.04
N GLY A 15 -19.95 35.60 -4.59
CA GLY A 15 -20.42 36.42 -5.71
C GLY A 15 -21.33 37.60 -5.30
N GLU A 16 -21.28 37.99 -4.03
CA GLU A 16 -21.98 39.14 -3.48
C GLU A 16 -21.52 40.47 -4.09
N LYS A 17 -22.45 41.43 -4.17
CA LYS A 17 -22.11 42.80 -4.59
C LYS A 17 -21.21 43.46 -3.53
N ARG A 18 -20.23 44.22 -4.01
CA ARG A 18 -19.29 44.99 -3.19
C ARG A 18 -19.41 46.47 -3.50
N ILE A 19 -19.23 47.30 -2.48
CA ILE A 19 -19.32 48.76 -2.54
C ILE A 19 -18.00 49.32 -2.03
N SER A 20 -17.21 49.93 -2.91
CA SER A 20 -15.99 50.64 -2.52
C SER A 20 -16.31 52.11 -2.24
N ILE A 21 -15.70 52.65 -1.20
CA ILE A 21 -15.78 54.05 -0.80
C ILE A 21 -14.36 54.61 -0.75
N GLU A 22 -14.11 55.63 -1.55
CA GLU A 22 -12.84 56.37 -1.57
C GLU A 22 -12.93 57.50 -0.54
N GLY A 23 -12.44 57.24 0.67
CA GLY A 23 -12.58 58.15 1.80
C GLY A 23 -11.91 57.71 3.10
N GLY A 24 -11.01 56.72 3.05
CA GLY A 24 -10.15 56.40 4.19
C GLY A 24 -9.08 57.45 4.40
N VAL A 25 -8.69 57.69 5.65
CA VAL A 25 -7.45 58.42 5.97
C VAL A 25 -6.28 57.71 5.27
N GLU A 26 -5.30 58.48 4.80
CA GLU A 26 -4.18 58.00 3.96
C GLU A 26 -4.57 57.43 2.58
N GLY A 27 -5.77 57.72 2.07
CA GLY A 27 -6.18 57.37 0.70
C GLY A 27 -6.48 55.90 0.48
N THR A 28 -6.67 55.13 1.57
CA THR A 28 -7.04 53.73 1.52
C THR A 28 -8.48 53.55 1.02
N LYS A 29 -8.69 52.63 0.08
CA LYS A 29 -10.03 52.29 -0.42
C LYS A 29 -10.71 51.33 0.57
N VAL A 30 -11.75 51.81 1.24
CA VAL A 30 -12.56 50.97 2.14
C VAL A 30 -13.62 50.26 1.32
N GLU A 31 -13.77 48.95 1.50
CA GLU A 31 -14.78 48.16 0.80
C GLU A 31 -15.80 47.59 1.78
N TYR A 32 -17.05 47.53 1.33
CA TYR A 32 -18.18 46.92 2.03
C TYR A 32 -18.79 45.80 1.18
N ARG A 33 -19.25 44.72 1.82
CA ARG A 33 -19.89 43.56 1.20
C ARG A 33 -21.39 43.58 1.50
N VAL A 34 -22.23 43.39 0.48
CA VAL A 34 -23.68 43.30 0.65
C VAL A 34 -24.04 41.96 1.28
N TRP A 35 -24.72 41.99 2.43
CA TRP A 35 -25.16 40.79 3.13
C TRP A 35 -26.59 40.45 2.70
N ASN A 36 -26.78 39.27 2.10
CA ASN A 36 -28.06 38.86 1.53
C ASN A 36 -28.90 38.05 2.55
N PRO A 37 -30.10 38.52 2.99
CA PRO A 37 -30.94 37.80 3.94
C PRO A 37 -31.44 36.45 3.39
N PHE A 38 -31.74 36.36 2.09
CA PHE A 38 -32.14 35.10 1.41
C PHE A 38 -31.00 34.06 1.29
N ARG A 39 -29.86 34.29 1.95
CA ARG A 39 -28.73 33.34 2.04
C ARG A 39 -28.10 33.26 3.44
N SER A 40 -28.64 33.99 4.42
CA SER A 40 -28.03 34.11 5.74
C SER A 40 -29.07 34.46 6.79
N LYS A 41 -29.40 33.48 7.65
CA LYS A 41 -30.49 33.57 8.62
C LYS A 41 -30.27 34.66 9.66
N LEU A 42 -29.02 34.97 9.99
CA LEU A 42 -28.65 36.11 10.83
C LEU A 42 -28.94 37.46 10.15
N ALA A 43 -28.70 37.60 8.85
CA ALA A 43 -29.12 38.80 8.10
C ALA A 43 -30.64 38.92 7.95
N ALA A 44 -31.35 37.78 7.86
CA ALA A 44 -32.81 37.76 7.92
C ALA A 44 -33.32 38.23 9.30
N GLY A 45 -32.72 37.77 10.41
CA GLY A 45 -33.07 38.23 11.76
C GLY A 45 -32.83 39.73 11.98
N VAL A 46 -31.66 40.24 11.59
CA VAL A 46 -31.33 41.69 11.65
C VAL A 46 -32.32 42.54 10.83
N LEU A 47 -32.84 42.03 9.71
CA LEU A 47 -33.85 42.73 8.90
C LEU A 47 -35.30 42.40 9.29
N GLY A 48 -35.51 41.41 10.17
CA GLY A 48 -36.79 41.05 10.78
C GLY A 48 -37.11 41.85 12.04
N GLY A 49 -36.10 42.52 12.62
CA GLY A 49 -36.27 43.44 13.74
C GLY A 49 -35.60 43.04 15.06
N LEU A 50 -34.69 42.05 15.05
CA LEU A 50 -33.98 41.58 16.24
C LEU A 50 -33.19 42.71 16.94
N ASP A 51 -33.42 42.95 18.24
CA ASP A 51 -32.98 44.16 18.96
C ASP A 51 -31.46 44.20 19.18
N ASP A 52 -30.84 43.08 19.59
CA ASP A 52 -29.38 42.94 19.68
C ASP A 52 -28.92 41.56 19.21
N ILE A 53 -27.98 41.54 18.27
CA ILE A 53 -27.31 40.30 17.81
C ILE A 53 -26.13 39.90 18.71
N PHE A 54 -25.73 40.71 19.68
CA PHE A 54 -24.62 40.52 20.62
C PHE A 54 -23.20 40.37 20.01
N ILE A 55 -23.09 39.98 18.74
CA ILE A 55 -21.89 39.91 17.93
C ILE A 55 -21.38 41.34 17.67
N LYS A 56 -20.42 41.76 18.49
CA LYS A 56 -19.85 43.12 18.49
C LYS A 56 -18.37 43.07 18.07
N PRO A 57 -17.79 44.17 17.56
CA PRO A 57 -16.37 44.23 17.23
C PRO A 57 -15.50 43.83 18.43
N GLY A 58 -14.47 43.01 18.20
CA GLY A 58 -13.60 42.46 19.24
C GLY A 58 -14.13 41.21 19.97
N ALA A 59 -15.40 40.84 19.82
CA ALA A 59 -15.99 39.67 20.50
C ALA A 59 -15.43 38.33 19.98
N LYS A 60 -15.44 37.31 20.84
CA LYS A 60 -15.22 35.92 20.46
C LYS A 60 -16.54 35.21 20.20
N VAL A 61 -16.69 34.62 19.01
CA VAL A 61 -17.93 33.96 18.58
C VAL A 61 -17.66 32.48 18.29
N LEU A 62 -18.47 31.58 18.85
CA LEU A 62 -18.55 30.19 18.43
C LEU A 62 -19.71 30.01 17.44
N TYR A 63 -19.39 29.73 16.19
CA TYR A 63 -20.36 29.48 15.12
C TYR A 63 -20.50 27.96 14.91
N LEU A 64 -21.67 27.41 15.24
CA LEU A 64 -22.02 26.00 15.04
C LEU A 64 -22.83 25.83 13.74
N GLY A 65 -22.37 24.96 12.83
CA GLY A 65 -22.99 24.76 11.52
C GLY A 65 -22.44 25.71 10.44
N ALA A 66 -21.12 25.88 10.40
CA ALA A 66 -20.44 26.88 9.57
C ALA A 66 -20.58 26.68 8.04
N ALA A 67 -20.92 25.47 7.57
CA ALA A 67 -21.09 25.11 6.16
C ALA A 67 -19.90 25.59 5.28
N SER A 68 -20.16 26.05 4.05
CA SER A 68 -19.12 26.63 3.17
C SER A 68 -18.70 28.07 3.57
N GLY A 69 -18.98 28.52 4.81
CA GLY A 69 -18.46 29.78 5.36
C GLY A 69 -19.11 31.08 4.88
N THR A 70 -20.26 31.03 4.19
CA THR A 70 -20.95 32.22 3.65
C THR A 70 -21.33 33.23 4.73
N SER A 71 -22.18 32.84 5.69
CA SER A 71 -22.56 33.66 6.85
C SER A 71 -21.37 33.95 7.77
N VAL A 72 -20.51 32.96 8.01
CA VAL A 72 -19.30 33.08 8.84
C VAL A 72 -18.40 34.21 8.36
N SER A 73 -18.26 34.38 7.04
CA SER A 73 -17.46 35.47 6.45
C SER A 73 -18.04 36.87 6.70
N HIS A 74 -19.33 37.01 7.03
CA HIS A 74 -19.92 38.29 7.44
C HIS A 74 -19.82 38.50 8.96
N VAL A 75 -19.98 37.45 9.77
CA VAL A 75 -19.69 37.48 11.22
C VAL A 75 -18.24 37.89 11.46
N ALA A 76 -17.29 37.33 10.72
CA ALA A 76 -15.87 37.69 10.80
C ALA A 76 -15.56 39.14 10.34
N ASP A 77 -16.32 39.67 9.38
CA ASP A 77 -16.22 41.08 8.97
C ASP A 77 -16.76 42.05 10.06
N ILE A 78 -17.76 41.63 10.85
CA ILE A 78 -18.37 42.42 11.96
C ILE A 78 -17.50 42.39 13.21
N VAL A 79 -17.02 41.20 13.58
CA VAL A 79 -16.10 40.96 14.70
C VAL A 79 -14.76 41.68 14.49
N GLY A 80 -14.33 41.83 13.23
CA GLY A 80 -13.12 42.56 12.87
C GLY A 80 -11.83 41.83 13.26
N ALA A 81 -10.69 42.52 13.14
CA ALA A 81 -9.37 41.93 13.29
C ALA A 81 -8.97 41.55 14.74
N GLU A 82 -9.65 42.12 15.74
CA GLU A 82 -9.30 41.96 17.16
C GLU A 82 -10.03 40.79 17.84
N GLY A 83 -11.22 40.45 17.34
CA GLY A 83 -12.00 39.29 17.82
C GLY A 83 -11.76 38.03 16.99
N ILE A 84 -12.37 36.91 17.39
CA ILE A 84 -12.12 35.58 16.80
C ILE A 84 -13.44 34.84 16.56
N VAL A 85 -13.58 34.21 15.39
CA VAL A 85 -14.72 33.36 15.05
C VAL A 85 -14.26 31.90 14.95
N TYR A 86 -14.64 31.08 15.93
CA TYR A 86 -14.46 29.63 15.90
C TYR A 86 -15.60 29.02 15.08
N ALA A 87 -15.28 28.42 13.93
CA ALA A 87 -16.27 27.97 12.95
C ALA A 87 -16.31 26.44 12.87
N VAL A 88 -17.30 25.82 13.52
CA VAL A 88 -17.46 24.37 13.64
C VAL A 88 -18.35 23.84 12.50
N GLU A 89 -17.85 22.84 11.78
CA GLU A 89 -18.55 22.18 10.67
C GLU A 89 -18.23 20.68 10.64
N PHE A 90 -19.25 19.83 10.55
CA PHE A 90 -19.05 18.36 10.55
C PHE A 90 -18.61 17.82 9.19
N SER A 91 -19.06 18.40 8.07
CA SER A 91 -18.82 17.86 6.73
C SER A 91 -17.42 18.22 6.21
N PRO A 92 -16.55 17.24 5.88
CA PRO A 92 -15.22 17.51 5.33
C PRO A 92 -15.25 18.27 3.99
N ARG A 93 -16.36 18.17 3.23
CA ARG A 93 -16.56 18.92 1.99
C ARG A 93 -16.73 20.41 2.29
N SER A 94 -17.71 20.76 3.13
CA SER A 94 -17.97 22.12 3.59
C SER A 94 -16.77 22.72 4.31
N GLY A 95 -16.12 21.92 5.17
CA GLY A 95 -14.88 22.25 5.85
C GLY A 95 -13.74 22.63 4.90
N ARG A 96 -13.63 22.03 3.71
CA ARG A 96 -12.61 22.39 2.71
C ARG A 96 -12.82 23.80 2.15
N ASP A 97 -14.07 24.19 1.92
CA ASP A 97 -14.42 25.56 1.50
C ASP A 97 -14.19 26.56 2.64
N LEU A 98 -14.63 26.21 3.85
CA LEU A 98 -14.45 27.00 5.08
C LEU A 98 -12.96 27.26 5.38
N ILE A 99 -12.11 26.24 5.27
CA ILE A 99 -10.64 26.36 5.39
C ILE A 99 -10.07 27.28 4.31
N ASN A 100 -10.55 27.20 3.07
CA ASN A 100 -10.08 28.06 1.98
C ASN A 100 -10.51 29.53 2.16
N MET A 101 -11.64 29.79 2.84
CA MET A 101 -12.07 31.13 3.26
C MET A 101 -11.25 31.64 4.46
N ALA A 102 -11.04 30.80 5.48
CA ALA A 102 -10.25 31.11 6.67
C ALA A 102 -8.77 31.40 6.37
N LYS A 103 -8.16 30.76 5.36
CA LYS A 103 -6.81 31.12 4.84
C LYS A 103 -6.67 32.60 4.46
N LYS A 104 -7.78 33.31 4.22
CA LYS A 104 -7.81 34.73 3.85
C LYS A 104 -8.33 35.63 4.97
N ARG A 105 -9.26 35.14 5.79
CA ARG A 105 -9.73 35.81 7.02
C ARG A 105 -9.08 35.17 8.25
N THR A 106 -7.93 35.71 8.66
CA THR A 106 -7.10 35.19 9.76
C THR A 106 -7.77 35.19 11.13
N ASN A 107 -8.90 35.88 11.29
CA ASN A 107 -9.72 35.86 12.49
C ASN A 107 -10.74 34.69 12.53
N VAL A 108 -10.80 33.85 11.49
CA VAL A 108 -11.64 32.64 11.46
C VAL A 108 -10.79 31.40 11.73
N ILE A 109 -11.15 30.63 12.74
CA ILE A 109 -10.53 29.35 13.08
C ILE A 109 -11.49 28.22 12.65
N PRO A 110 -11.22 27.51 11.54
CA PRO A 110 -12.08 26.44 11.04
C PRO A 110 -11.85 25.13 11.81
N ILE A 111 -12.92 24.50 12.28
CA ILE A 111 -12.89 23.28 13.09
C ILE A 111 -13.78 22.23 12.43
N VAL A 112 -13.16 21.17 11.90
CA VAL A 112 -13.86 20.12 11.14
C VAL A 112 -14.13 18.92 12.05
N GLU A 113 -15.15 19.02 12.90
CA GLU A 113 -15.55 17.99 13.88
C GLU A 113 -17.06 18.03 14.19
N ASP A 114 -17.58 16.97 14.82
CA ASP A 114 -19.00 16.89 15.19
C ASP A 114 -19.33 17.80 16.39
N ALA A 115 -20.21 18.78 16.17
CA ALA A 115 -20.67 19.72 17.19
C ALA A 115 -21.26 19.04 18.45
N ARG A 116 -21.75 17.80 18.34
CA ARG A 116 -22.29 17.01 19.47
C ARG A 116 -21.22 16.53 20.46
N LEU A 117 -19.94 16.66 20.14
CA LEU A 117 -18.81 16.14 20.93
C LEU A 117 -17.78 17.24 21.29
N PRO A 118 -18.17 18.28 22.07
CA PRO A 118 -17.30 19.43 22.37
C PRO A 118 -15.94 19.06 22.98
N ASN A 119 -15.87 17.96 23.74
CA ASN A 119 -14.62 17.45 24.32
C ASN A 119 -13.52 17.14 23.27
N LYS A 120 -13.86 16.82 22.02
CA LYS A 120 -12.87 16.56 20.96
C LYS A 120 -12.07 17.80 20.57
N TYR A 121 -12.74 18.95 20.41
CA TYR A 121 -12.12 20.21 19.98
C TYR A 121 -11.90 21.20 21.14
N ARG A 122 -12.16 20.78 22.39
CA ARG A 122 -11.93 21.57 23.61
C ARG A 122 -10.53 22.20 23.70
N MET A 123 -9.51 21.54 23.16
CA MET A 123 -8.13 22.04 23.12
C MET A 123 -7.88 23.20 22.13
N LEU A 124 -8.86 23.53 21.28
CA LEU A 124 -8.74 24.54 20.22
C LEU A 124 -9.46 25.86 20.55
N LEU A 125 -10.38 25.86 21.52
CA LEU A 125 -11.21 27.02 21.87
C LEU A 125 -10.69 27.69 23.15
N SER A 126 -10.94 29.00 23.23
CA SER A 126 -10.95 29.73 24.49
C SER A 126 -12.38 30.18 24.79
N LEU A 127 -12.68 30.60 26.03
CA LEU A 127 -14.02 31.04 26.40
C LEU A 127 -14.53 32.16 25.46
N VAL A 128 -15.73 31.96 24.91
CA VAL A 128 -16.39 32.83 23.93
C VAL A 128 -17.44 33.72 24.58
N ASP A 129 -17.73 34.85 23.95
CA ASP A 129 -18.73 35.81 24.40
C ASP A 129 -20.13 35.49 23.85
N VAL A 130 -20.19 34.92 22.63
CA VAL A 130 -21.44 34.58 21.93
C VAL A 130 -21.36 33.20 21.27
N VAL A 131 -22.42 32.40 21.37
CA VAL A 131 -22.65 31.21 20.52
C VAL A 131 -23.72 31.53 19.47
N PHE A 132 -23.44 31.29 18.19
CA PHE A 132 -24.43 31.32 17.10
C PHE A 132 -24.60 29.91 16.53
N ALA A 133 -25.85 29.43 16.45
CA ALA A 133 -26.16 28.07 16.02
C ALA A 133 -27.12 28.04 14.80
N ASP A 134 -26.61 27.56 13.66
CA ASP A 134 -27.38 27.25 12.45
C ASP A 134 -27.23 25.76 12.10
N VAL A 135 -27.54 24.91 13.09
CA VAL A 135 -27.40 23.45 13.02
C VAL A 135 -28.75 22.82 12.70
N ALA A 136 -28.92 22.31 11.48
CA ALA A 136 -30.11 21.59 11.05
C ALA A 136 -30.07 20.10 11.50
N GLN A 137 -30.20 19.85 12.80
CA GLN A 137 -30.35 18.53 13.42
C GLN A 137 -31.53 18.55 14.40
N PRO A 138 -32.21 17.42 14.66
CA PRO A 138 -33.34 17.40 15.59
C PRO A 138 -32.92 17.63 17.05
N ASP A 139 -31.69 17.31 17.45
CA ASP A 139 -31.16 17.53 18.79
C ASP A 139 -30.52 18.93 18.97
N GLN A 140 -31.09 19.97 18.33
CA GLN A 140 -30.52 21.31 18.24
C GLN A 140 -30.29 21.97 19.61
N ALA A 141 -31.30 22.04 20.47
CA ALA A 141 -31.15 22.60 21.83
C ALA A 141 -30.06 21.89 22.63
N ARG A 142 -30.02 20.55 22.62
CA ARG A 142 -29.01 19.72 23.30
C ARG A 142 -27.58 20.04 22.83
N ILE A 143 -27.37 20.25 21.53
CA ILE A 143 -26.07 20.64 20.96
C ILE A 143 -25.65 22.02 21.49
N VAL A 144 -26.58 22.97 21.54
CA VAL A 144 -26.32 24.34 21.99
C VAL A 144 -26.02 24.40 23.48
N ILE A 145 -26.78 23.67 24.31
CA ILE A 145 -26.56 23.54 25.76
C ILE A 145 -25.14 23.04 26.03
N LEU A 146 -24.79 21.86 25.50
CA LEU A 146 -23.48 21.24 25.73
C LEU A 146 -22.29 22.11 25.26
N ASN A 147 -22.44 22.85 24.16
CA ASN A 147 -21.39 23.75 23.69
C ASN A 147 -21.25 24.98 24.58
N SER A 148 -22.36 25.51 25.09
CA SER A 148 -22.35 26.68 25.96
C SER A 148 -21.74 26.33 27.32
N GLU A 149 -22.10 25.20 27.94
CA GLU A 149 -21.49 24.68 29.17
C GLU A 149 -19.96 24.52 29.08
N HIS A 150 -19.43 24.23 27.89
CA HIS A 150 -17.99 24.00 27.68
C HIS A 150 -17.21 25.27 27.34
N PHE A 151 -17.85 26.27 26.73
CA PHE A 151 -17.15 27.37 26.05
C PHE A 151 -17.73 28.78 26.27
N LEU A 152 -18.98 28.94 26.66
CA LEU A 152 -19.58 30.27 26.86
C LEU A 152 -19.15 30.84 28.23
N LYS A 153 -18.91 32.14 28.29
CA LYS A 153 -18.69 32.86 29.57
C LYS A 153 -19.99 32.97 30.37
N ASP A 154 -19.86 33.14 31.68
CA ASP A 154 -21.00 33.55 32.52
C ASP A 154 -21.50 34.94 32.10
N GLY A 155 -22.81 35.16 32.16
CA GLY A 155 -23.50 36.30 31.53
C GLY A 155 -23.48 36.32 29.99
N GLY A 156 -22.94 35.28 29.34
CA GLY A 156 -22.80 35.18 27.88
C GLY A 156 -24.14 35.03 27.15
N HIS A 157 -24.10 35.15 25.82
CA HIS A 157 -25.30 35.18 24.99
C HIS A 157 -25.30 34.12 23.88
N VAL A 158 -26.50 33.64 23.53
CA VAL A 158 -26.70 32.58 22.54
C VAL A 158 -27.79 32.98 21.55
N ILE A 159 -27.57 32.65 20.28
CA ILE A 159 -28.47 32.94 19.17
C ILE A 159 -28.71 31.64 18.41
N ILE A 160 -29.97 31.22 18.31
CA ILE A 160 -30.34 29.93 17.75
C ILE A 160 -31.27 30.15 16.58
N SER A 161 -30.87 29.66 15.40
CA SER A 161 -31.74 29.63 14.22
C SER A 161 -32.49 28.30 14.19
N ILE A 162 -33.69 28.28 14.76
CA ILE A 162 -34.55 27.09 14.82
C ILE A 162 -35.24 26.90 13.47
N LYS A 163 -35.18 25.68 12.93
CA LYS A 163 -35.89 25.28 11.71
C LYS A 163 -36.86 24.14 12.02
N ALA A 164 -38.16 24.43 12.07
CA ALA A 164 -39.16 23.47 12.54
C ALA A 164 -39.14 22.16 11.73
N SER A 165 -39.11 22.26 10.40
CA SER A 165 -39.10 21.12 9.47
C SER A 165 -37.84 20.24 9.47
N CYS A 166 -36.83 20.55 10.30
CA CYS A 166 -35.68 19.67 10.57
C CYS A 166 -35.68 19.06 11.97
N ILE A 167 -36.66 19.41 12.83
CA ILE A 167 -36.86 18.84 14.16
C ILE A 167 -38.03 17.86 14.10
N ASP A 168 -39.22 18.34 13.72
CA ASP A 168 -40.37 17.51 13.39
C ASP A 168 -41.18 18.15 12.25
N SER A 169 -41.40 17.41 11.17
CA SER A 169 -42.18 17.84 10.00
C SER A 169 -43.67 17.48 10.07
N THR A 170 -44.12 16.82 11.14
CA THR A 170 -45.50 16.37 11.35
C THR A 170 -46.32 17.33 12.23
N ILE A 171 -45.64 18.22 12.95
CA ILE A 171 -46.22 19.17 13.91
C ILE A 171 -46.14 20.61 13.35
N PRO A 172 -47.13 21.49 13.60
CA PRO A 172 -47.06 22.90 13.20
C PRO A 172 -45.81 23.63 13.75
N PRO A 173 -45.17 24.53 12.97
CA PRO A 173 -43.92 25.19 13.36
C PRO A 173 -43.96 25.93 14.71
N GLU A 174 -45.08 26.57 15.03
CA GLU A 174 -45.29 27.31 16.29
C GLU A 174 -45.09 26.40 17.52
N THR A 175 -45.60 25.17 17.47
CA THR A 175 -45.43 24.17 18.54
C THR A 175 -43.97 23.72 18.66
N VAL A 176 -43.28 23.54 17.54
CA VAL A 176 -41.86 23.14 17.52
C VAL A 176 -40.97 24.26 18.08
N PHE A 177 -41.26 25.52 17.77
CA PHE A 177 -40.59 26.66 18.40
C PHE A 177 -40.84 26.71 19.91
N ALA A 178 -42.09 26.50 20.36
CA ALA A 178 -42.43 26.46 21.78
C ALA A 178 -41.74 25.31 22.53
N GLN A 179 -41.61 24.12 21.92
CA GLN A 179 -40.87 22.98 22.46
C GLN A 179 -39.39 23.30 22.64
N GLN A 180 -38.71 23.79 21.60
CA GLN A 180 -37.29 24.16 21.71
C GLN A 180 -37.04 25.29 22.72
N VAL A 181 -37.93 26.28 22.80
CA VAL A 181 -37.85 27.35 23.83
C VAL A 181 -38.08 26.80 25.25
N GLN A 182 -38.79 25.68 25.40
CA GLN A 182 -38.96 24.99 26.67
C GLN A 182 -37.75 24.13 27.04
N GLU A 183 -37.20 23.34 26.11
CA GLU A 183 -35.95 22.57 26.29
C GLU A 183 -34.78 23.47 26.72
N LEU A 184 -34.69 24.68 26.15
CA LEU A 184 -33.68 25.68 26.53
C LEU A 184 -33.86 26.15 27.99
N LYS A 185 -35.09 26.48 28.41
CA LYS A 185 -35.37 26.86 29.81
C LYS A 185 -35.00 25.75 30.80
N GLU A 186 -35.23 24.50 30.42
CA GLU A 186 -34.86 23.33 31.23
C GLU A 186 -33.33 23.16 31.34
N GLY A 187 -32.56 23.63 30.35
CA GLY A 187 -31.10 23.75 30.41
C GLY A 187 -30.57 24.97 31.19
N SER A 188 -31.42 25.75 31.88
CA SER A 188 -31.10 27.05 32.51
C SER A 188 -30.84 28.22 31.53
N PHE A 189 -31.25 28.11 30.27
CA PHE A 189 -31.12 29.16 29.27
C PHE A 189 -32.33 30.11 29.31
N LYS A 190 -32.08 31.42 29.49
CA LYS A 190 -33.14 32.43 29.61
C LYS A 190 -33.41 33.08 28.24
N PRO A 191 -34.49 32.73 27.51
CA PRO A 191 -34.82 33.38 26.26
C PRO A 191 -35.14 34.87 26.49
N LEU A 192 -34.65 35.72 25.59
CA LEU A 192 -34.85 37.17 25.59
C LEU A 192 -35.85 37.58 24.52
N GLU A 193 -35.63 37.12 23.29
CA GLU A 193 -36.38 37.53 22.10
C GLU A 193 -36.63 36.32 21.17
N GLN A 194 -37.70 36.38 20.37
CA GLN A 194 -38.01 35.41 19.33
C GLN A 194 -38.60 36.14 18.11
N VAL A 195 -37.93 36.02 16.95
CA VAL A 195 -38.32 36.66 15.69
C VAL A 195 -38.47 35.59 14.60
N THR A 196 -39.61 35.55 13.92
CA THR A 196 -39.81 34.69 12.74
C THR A 196 -39.11 35.27 11.51
N LEU A 197 -38.52 34.42 10.67
CA LEU A 197 -37.66 34.87 9.55
C LEU A 197 -38.41 35.08 8.22
N GLU A 198 -39.74 35.16 8.26
CA GLU A 198 -40.54 35.51 7.08
C GLU A 198 -40.37 37.01 6.73
N PRO A 199 -40.32 37.39 5.44
CA PRO A 199 -40.57 36.58 4.25
C PRO A 199 -39.31 35.94 3.64
N TYR A 200 -38.18 35.91 4.35
CA TYR A 200 -36.89 35.44 3.80
C TYR A 200 -36.72 33.92 3.83
N GLU A 201 -37.09 33.29 4.95
CA GLU A 201 -37.00 31.84 5.20
C GLU A 201 -38.30 31.37 5.89
N ARG A 202 -39.02 30.44 5.26
CA ARG A 202 -40.26 29.85 5.82
C ARG A 202 -39.95 28.84 6.92
N ASP A 203 -40.85 28.67 7.87
CA ASP A 203 -40.76 27.69 8.97
C ASP A 203 -39.47 27.83 9.84
N HIS A 204 -38.89 29.03 9.87
CA HIS A 204 -37.72 29.37 10.68
C HIS A 204 -38.00 30.49 11.67
N ALA A 205 -37.42 30.39 12.86
CA ALA A 205 -37.39 31.44 13.87
C ALA A 205 -35.96 31.60 14.43
N MET A 206 -35.58 32.84 14.74
CA MET A 206 -34.37 33.18 15.48
C MET A 206 -34.75 33.46 16.93
N VAL A 207 -34.07 32.80 17.88
CA VAL A 207 -34.27 33.01 19.32
C VAL A 207 -32.95 33.52 19.92
N THR A 208 -33.01 34.60 20.68
CA THR A 208 -31.89 35.09 21.49
C THR A 208 -32.07 34.72 22.95
N VAL A 209 -30.96 34.51 23.63
CA VAL A 209 -30.91 33.86 24.93
C VAL A 209 -29.74 34.42 25.74
N ALA A 210 -29.99 34.75 27.00
CA ALA A 210 -28.95 34.98 28.00
C ALA A 210 -28.69 33.72 28.81
N VAL A 211 -27.45 33.52 29.24
CA VAL A 211 -27.04 32.40 30.11
C VAL A 211 -26.45 32.97 31.39
N ASP A 212 -26.89 32.42 32.51
CA ASP A 212 -26.45 32.74 33.86
C ASP A 212 -26.10 31.40 34.51
N PHE A 213 -24.81 31.15 34.71
CA PHE A 213 -24.30 29.92 35.32
C PHE A 213 -24.24 30.03 36.87
N GLY A 214 -24.69 31.15 37.45
CA GLY A 214 -24.86 31.32 38.90
C GLY A 214 -23.55 31.42 39.68
N SER A 215 -22.49 32.01 39.09
CA SER A 215 -21.21 32.21 39.79
C SER A 215 -21.07 33.60 40.44
N THR A 216 -20.38 33.66 41.59
CA THR A 216 -20.12 34.91 42.33
C THR A 216 -18.79 35.54 41.92
N ASP A 217 -18.64 36.86 42.11
CA ASP A 217 -17.55 37.68 41.57
C ASP A 217 -16.12 37.11 41.79
N PRO A 218 -15.23 37.20 40.79
CA PRO A 218 -13.90 36.59 40.84
C PRO A 218 -12.79 37.55 41.32
N ASP A 219 -12.59 37.69 42.64
CA ASP A 219 -11.46 38.46 43.19
C ASP A 219 -11.00 37.97 44.59
N SER A 220 -10.03 37.04 44.66
CA SER A 220 -8.93 37.00 45.67
C SER A 220 -8.03 35.75 45.56
N ASP A 221 -6.73 35.97 45.35
CA ASP A 221 -5.53 35.30 45.90
C ASP A 221 -5.38 33.74 46.02
N PHE A 222 -4.21 33.28 45.53
CA PHE A 222 -3.22 32.38 46.18
C PHE A 222 -3.70 31.52 47.40
N GLU A 223 -3.49 30.20 47.52
CA GLU A 223 -2.28 29.42 47.22
C GLU A 223 -2.42 27.90 47.53
N GLN A 224 -1.40 27.13 47.13
CA GLN A 224 -0.90 25.85 47.68
C GLN A 224 -1.73 24.55 47.67
N VAL A 225 -0.99 23.46 47.42
CA VAL A 225 -1.46 22.06 47.41
C VAL A 225 -1.48 21.48 48.82
N SER A 226 -2.48 20.65 49.14
CA SER A 226 -2.44 19.77 50.31
C SER A 226 -3.19 18.46 50.08
N TYR A 227 -2.45 17.35 50.10
CA TYR A 227 -3.02 16.01 50.29
C TYR A 227 -3.03 15.67 51.79
N PRO A 228 -4.15 15.16 52.32
CA PRO A 228 -4.12 14.26 53.45
C PRO A 228 -4.85 12.95 53.16
N SER A 229 -4.15 11.83 53.34
CA SER A 229 -4.75 10.49 53.46
C SER A 229 -5.32 10.29 54.86
N ASN A 230 -6.53 9.71 55.00
CA ASN A 230 -6.80 8.60 55.93
C ASN A 230 -8.23 8.03 55.86
N TYR A 231 -8.31 6.73 56.15
CA TYR A 231 -9.50 5.90 56.45
C TYR A 231 -9.95 6.08 57.94
N PRO A 232 -11.03 5.43 58.47
CA PRO A 232 -12.26 4.87 57.86
C PRO A 232 -13.56 5.12 58.70
N SER A 233 -14.67 4.50 58.27
CA SER A 233 -15.61 3.67 59.07
C SER A 233 -17.02 4.18 59.46
N ASN A 234 -17.95 3.20 59.52
CA ASN A 234 -19.24 3.14 60.25
C ASN A 234 -20.42 4.02 59.77
N HIS A 235 -21.69 3.57 59.82
CA HIS A 235 -22.27 2.20 59.81
C HIS A 235 -23.80 2.26 59.55
N HIS A 236 -24.46 1.07 59.46
CA HIS A 236 -25.93 0.86 59.42
C HIS A 236 -26.69 1.45 58.20
N HIS A 237 -27.87 1.02 57.75
CA HIS A 237 -28.72 -0.20 57.76
C HIS A 237 -30.14 0.33 57.44
N HIS A 238 -30.85 -0.17 56.41
CA HIS A 238 -32.15 -0.88 56.53
C HIS A 238 -32.92 -1.05 55.20
N TYR A 239 -33.30 -2.31 54.92
CA TYR A 239 -34.59 -2.82 54.39
C TYR A 239 -35.14 -2.48 52.96
N SER A 240 -35.07 -3.50 52.09
CA SER A 240 -36.21 -4.29 51.56
C SER A 240 -37.31 -3.67 50.64
N ARG A 241 -37.32 -4.06 49.35
CA ARG A 241 -38.24 -5.04 48.69
C ARG A 241 -37.88 -5.19 47.18
N GLU A 242 -37.74 -6.40 46.62
CA GLU A 242 -38.76 -7.24 45.91
C GLU A 242 -39.31 -6.55 44.64
N GLU A 243 -39.30 -7.14 43.43
CA GLU A 243 -39.54 -8.57 43.05
C GLU A 243 -38.50 -9.22 42.08
N GLU A 244 -38.31 -10.54 42.26
CA GLU A 244 -38.14 -11.69 41.31
C GLU A 244 -37.32 -11.56 39.98
N LEU A 245 -36.25 -12.34 39.68
CA LEU A 245 -35.98 -13.81 39.58
C LEU A 245 -36.25 -14.42 38.16
N PRO A 246 -35.71 -15.61 37.74
CA PRO A 246 -34.98 -16.64 38.51
C PRO A 246 -33.69 -17.28 37.90
N LEU A 247 -32.74 -17.65 38.80
CA LEU A 247 -32.01 -18.96 38.93
C LEU A 247 -31.17 -19.55 37.76
N HIS A 248 -30.22 -20.50 37.95
CA HIS A 248 -29.98 -21.49 39.03
C HIS A 248 -28.47 -21.86 39.24
N TYR A 249 -28.02 -21.91 40.51
CA TYR A 249 -27.22 -22.98 41.20
C TYR A 249 -25.83 -23.47 40.65
N MET A 250 -24.83 -23.89 41.46
CA MET A 250 -24.67 -24.02 42.93
C MET A 250 -23.18 -23.97 43.40
N SER A 251 -22.95 -23.81 44.71
CA SER A 251 -21.69 -23.89 45.51
C SER A 251 -20.95 -25.25 45.42
N GLU A 252 -19.63 -25.43 45.63
CA GLU A 252 -18.62 -24.87 46.57
C GLU A 252 -18.63 -25.50 47.99
N GLU A 253 -17.46 -25.93 48.53
CA GLU A 253 -17.18 -26.04 49.98
C GLU A 253 -15.67 -26.15 50.37
N LYS A 254 -15.19 -25.26 51.28
CA LYS A 254 -14.39 -25.48 52.54
C LYS A 254 -13.01 -26.22 52.49
N ARG A 255 -12.02 -26.05 53.40
CA ARG A 255 -11.74 -25.28 54.66
C ARG A 255 -10.19 -25.20 54.84
N ALA A 256 -9.53 -24.07 55.19
CA ALA A 256 -9.25 -23.46 56.51
C ALA A 256 -8.03 -23.99 57.33
N GLY A 257 -7.27 -23.08 58.00
CA GLY A 257 -6.11 -23.33 58.90
C GLY A 257 -4.73 -22.86 58.33
N GLU A 258 -4.10 -21.75 58.74
CA GLU A 258 -3.31 -21.44 59.97
C GLU A 258 -1.89 -22.07 60.06
N SER A 259 -0.81 -21.43 60.59
CA SER A 259 -0.45 -19.99 60.72
C SER A 259 1.08 -19.78 61.05
N ARG A 260 1.60 -18.56 60.81
CA ARG A 260 2.81 -17.85 61.39
C ARG A 260 4.25 -18.45 61.39
N CYS A 261 5.10 -17.82 60.54
CA CYS A 261 6.43 -17.20 60.79
C CYS A 261 7.40 -17.66 61.91
N ARG A 262 8.66 -17.99 61.54
CA ARG A 262 9.89 -17.16 61.81
C ARG A 262 11.19 -17.69 61.14
N GLN A 263 12.21 -16.83 61.08
CA GLN A 263 13.62 -17.04 60.70
C GLN A 263 14.53 -16.67 61.91
N PRO A 264 15.89 -16.81 61.89
CA PRO A 264 16.81 -17.62 61.07
C PRO A 264 17.88 -18.39 61.91
N LEU A 265 18.85 -19.09 61.25
CA LEU A 265 20.32 -19.10 61.50
C LEU A 265 21.04 -20.47 61.35
N LEU A 266 22.28 -20.39 60.84
CA LEU A 266 23.50 -21.21 61.07
C LEU A 266 23.40 -22.72 61.36
N ALA A 267 24.12 -23.53 60.54
CA ALA A 267 25.26 -24.32 61.04
C ALA A 267 26.15 -24.90 59.91
N PHE A 268 27.43 -25.09 60.21
CA PHE A 268 28.46 -25.69 59.35
C PHE A 268 28.61 -27.19 59.72
N ARG A 269 28.79 -28.11 58.75
CA ARG A 269 29.60 -29.32 59.00
C ARG A 269 30.10 -30.03 57.75
N THR A 270 31.41 -30.26 57.74
CA THR A 270 32.14 -31.13 56.82
C THR A 270 32.40 -32.50 57.47
N THR A 271 32.31 -33.59 56.69
CA THR A 271 33.12 -34.81 56.96
C THR A 271 33.32 -35.63 55.69
N SER A 272 34.55 -36.12 55.51
CA SER A 272 34.94 -37.05 54.45
C SER A 272 34.90 -38.50 54.92
N HIS A 273 34.68 -39.47 54.03
CA HIS A 273 35.20 -40.83 54.24
C HIS A 273 35.65 -41.50 52.93
N ILE A 274 36.61 -42.42 53.06
CA ILE A 274 37.33 -43.14 52.00
C ILE A 274 37.17 -44.65 52.26
N ARG A 275 37.18 -45.52 51.21
CA ARG A 275 38.15 -46.64 51.01
C ARG A 275 37.66 -47.91 50.25
N ARG A 276 38.10 -48.06 48.98
CA ARG A 276 38.39 -49.33 48.25
C ARG A 276 37.16 -50.23 47.88
N ARG A 277 37.23 -51.29 47.04
CA ARG A 277 38.37 -52.17 46.61
C ARG A 277 38.13 -53.01 45.32
N ARG A 278 39.10 -53.04 44.37
CA ARG A 278 39.41 -54.11 43.35
C ARG A 278 38.31 -54.48 42.30
N SER A 279 38.57 -55.15 41.16
CA SER A 279 39.76 -55.41 40.27
C SER A 279 39.27 -56.04 38.95
N ALA A 280 39.83 -55.77 37.76
CA ALA A 280 40.92 -56.49 37.05
C ALA A 280 41.16 -55.78 35.67
N MET A 281 42.36 -55.54 35.12
CA MET A 281 43.43 -56.45 34.60
C MET A 281 43.03 -57.13 33.27
N GLY A 282 43.77 -57.04 32.14
CA GLY A 282 44.97 -56.24 31.77
C GLY A 282 44.84 -55.72 30.31
N SER A 283 45.88 -55.51 29.49
CA SER A 283 47.36 -55.52 29.60
C SER A 283 47.98 -54.75 28.39
N ILE A 284 49.28 -54.40 28.40
CA ILE A 284 49.99 -53.63 27.34
C ILE A 284 51.48 -54.03 27.26
N THR A 285 52.03 -54.24 26.05
CA THR A 285 53.47 -54.19 25.67
C THR A 285 53.58 -54.27 24.13
N THR A 286 54.42 -53.57 23.35
CA THR A 286 55.45 -52.51 23.58
C THR A 286 55.60 -51.68 22.24
N THR A 287 56.62 -50.91 21.83
CA THR A 287 58.06 -50.77 22.19
C THR A 287 58.69 -49.39 21.82
N ARG A 288 59.86 -49.16 22.43
CA ARG A 288 60.99 -48.22 22.24
C ARG A 288 61.58 -48.09 20.81
N ALA A 289 62.52 -47.17 20.47
CA ALA A 289 63.12 -45.95 21.08
C ALA A 289 63.85 -45.17 19.95
N ARG A 290 63.94 -43.82 19.90
CA ARG A 290 64.70 -42.84 20.73
C ARG A 290 66.25 -42.98 20.70
N THR A 291 66.93 -42.05 20.02
CA THR A 291 68.32 -41.62 20.31
C THR A 291 68.56 -40.20 19.73
N CYS A 292 69.71 -39.55 19.98
CA CYS A 292 69.79 -38.08 20.03
C CYS A 292 71.17 -37.48 19.61
N THR A 293 71.17 -36.24 19.07
CA THR A 293 72.24 -35.19 19.19
C THR A 293 73.63 -35.47 18.53
N ILE A 294 74.55 -34.52 18.18
CA ILE A 294 74.73 -33.06 18.45
C ILE A 294 75.78 -32.39 17.48
N ARG A 295 75.97 -31.05 17.56
CA ARG A 295 77.19 -30.20 17.25
C ARG A 295 77.47 -29.50 15.88
N LEU A 296 77.63 -28.16 16.01
CA LEU A 296 78.63 -27.21 15.44
C LEU A 296 78.90 -27.01 13.92
N ALA A 297 78.27 -25.96 13.37
CA ALA A 297 78.89 -24.71 12.88
C ALA A 297 80.17 -24.68 11.99
N SER A 298 80.01 -24.12 10.77
CA SER A 298 80.97 -23.22 10.11
C SER A 298 80.21 -22.12 9.31
N ARG A 299 80.87 -21.23 8.56
CA ARG A 299 80.31 -19.91 8.15
C ARG A 299 80.69 -19.51 6.70
N GLN A 300 79.78 -18.76 6.06
CA GLN A 300 79.89 -17.96 4.80
C GLN A 300 79.36 -18.56 3.46
N ARG A 301 78.23 -17.97 3.01
CA ARG A 301 77.82 -17.55 1.63
C ARG A 301 77.87 -18.57 0.46
N ALA A 302 76.90 -18.63 -0.47
CA ALA A 302 75.71 -17.78 -0.71
C ALA A 302 74.45 -18.61 -1.09
N LEU A 303 73.28 -17.95 -1.15
CA LEU A 303 71.94 -18.54 -1.35
C LEU A 303 71.46 -18.37 -2.82
N PRO A 304 70.52 -19.19 -3.31
CA PRO A 304 69.09 -18.84 -3.14
C PRO A 304 68.30 -19.76 -2.20
N VAL A 305 67.10 -19.31 -1.79
CA VAL A 305 66.21 -20.02 -0.85
C VAL A 305 65.18 -20.87 -1.60
N ALA A 306 65.11 -22.17 -1.30
CA ALA A 306 64.00 -23.02 -1.71
C ALA A 306 62.77 -22.80 -0.81
N VAL A 307 61.62 -22.44 -1.40
CA VAL A 307 60.37 -22.27 -0.67
C VAL A 307 59.68 -23.62 -0.47
N SER A 308 59.37 -23.96 0.79
CA SER A 308 58.71 -25.22 1.14
C SER A 308 57.22 -25.21 0.81
N HIS A 309 56.77 -26.15 -0.02
CA HIS A 309 55.34 -26.42 -0.24
C HIS A 309 54.71 -27.06 1.00
N ASN A 310 54.09 -26.27 1.90
CA ASN A 310 53.28 -26.84 2.98
C ASN A 310 52.18 -25.93 3.55
N CYS A 311 51.25 -25.49 2.70
CA CYS A 311 49.91 -25.11 3.16
C CYS A 311 48.85 -25.31 2.06
N LEU A 312 48.58 -26.56 1.69
CA LEU A 312 47.43 -26.88 0.86
C LEU A 312 46.13 -26.61 1.61
N SER A 313 45.19 -25.93 0.94
CA SER A 313 43.83 -25.71 1.42
C SER A 313 43.21 -27.01 1.94
N ARG A 314 42.77 -27.03 3.20
CA ARG A 314 41.88 -28.10 3.71
C ARG A 314 40.56 -28.03 2.95
N ARG A 315 40.47 -28.76 1.84
CA ARG A 315 39.17 -29.15 1.28
C ARG A 315 38.38 -29.90 2.37
N PRO A 316 37.09 -29.62 2.60
CA PRO A 316 36.23 -30.64 3.20
C PRO A 316 36.25 -31.89 2.30
N PRO A 317 36.04 -33.10 2.86
CA PRO A 317 35.98 -34.30 2.03
C PRO A 317 34.81 -34.22 1.04
N PRO A 318 34.93 -34.79 -0.17
CA PRO A 318 33.79 -34.92 -1.07
C PRO A 318 32.70 -35.77 -0.41
N PHE A 319 31.44 -35.34 -0.53
CA PHE A 319 30.31 -36.07 0.05
C PHE A 319 30.13 -37.44 -0.63
N ALA A 320 30.03 -38.49 0.19
CA ALA A 320 29.57 -39.79 -0.27
C ALA A 320 28.04 -39.83 -0.30
N ASN A 321 27.45 -40.13 -1.46
CA ASN A 321 25.99 -40.13 -1.67
C ASN A 321 25.21 -41.14 -0.80
N SER A 322 25.88 -42.05 -0.10
CA SER A 322 25.27 -43.02 0.82
C SER A 322 24.74 -42.38 2.11
N SER A 323 25.47 -41.41 2.70
CA SER A 323 25.12 -40.79 3.99
C SER A 323 23.84 -39.94 3.96
N PHE A 324 23.38 -39.55 2.76
CA PHE A 324 22.16 -38.76 2.57
C PHE A 324 20.87 -39.59 2.69
N LYS A 325 20.94 -40.91 2.47
CA LYS A 325 19.76 -41.81 2.55
C LYS A 325 19.52 -42.36 3.95
N THR A 326 20.57 -42.72 4.70
CA THR A 326 20.43 -43.35 6.02
C THR A 326 20.15 -42.38 7.18
N SER A 327 20.32 -41.08 6.98
CA SER A 327 20.09 -40.05 7.99
C SER A 327 18.66 -39.48 8.01
N ASN A 328 17.96 -39.48 6.86
CA ASN A 328 16.65 -38.84 6.71
C ASN A 328 15.44 -39.81 6.67
N ILE A 329 15.66 -41.13 6.73
CA ILE A 329 14.61 -42.15 6.54
C ILE A 329 14.16 -42.80 7.86
N SER A 330 14.91 -42.65 8.95
CA SER A 330 14.74 -43.46 10.18
C SER A 330 13.88 -42.88 11.30
N HIS A 331 13.48 -41.59 11.26
CA HIS A 331 12.69 -40.97 12.34
C HIS A 331 11.56 -40.03 11.87
N PRO A 332 10.38 -40.56 11.50
CA PRO A 332 9.14 -39.82 11.47
C PRO A 332 8.46 -39.83 12.87
N SER A 333 9.05 -39.15 13.86
CA SER A 333 8.46 -39.01 15.20
C SER A 333 8.32 -37.55 15.64
N SER A 334 7.09 -37.16 15.94
CA SER A 334 6.70 -35.80 16.33
C SER A 334 7.26 -35.42 17.71
N THR A 335 8.26 -34.54 17.73
CA THR A 335 8.81 -33.94 18.95
C THR A 335 8.78 -32.40 18.85
N PRO A 336 8.28 -31.65 19.87
CA PRO A 336 8.06 -30.20 19.73
C PRO A 336 9.30 -29.30 19.62
N SER A 337 10.51 -29.87 19.71
CA SER A 337 11.78 -29.13 19.83
C SER A 337 12.45 -28.73 18.50
N SER A 338 12.00 -29.31 17.37
CA SER A 338 12.52 -29.02 16.03
C SER A 338 12.12 -27.61 15.52
N PRO A 339 12.94 -26.94 14.69
CA PRO A 339 12.51 -25.74 13.94
C PRO A 339 11.21 -25.94 13.16
N VAL A 340 10.97 -27.15 12.63
CA VAL A 340 9.72 -27.53 11.93
C VAL A 340 8.52 -27.41 12.86
N GLY A 341 8.67 -27.78 14.14
CA GLY A 341 7.64 -27.60 15.16
C GLY A 341 7.32 -26.13 15.42
N ARG A 342 8.35 -25.27 15.52
CA ARG A 342 8.17 -23.83 15.81
C ARG A 342 7.51 -23.05 14.67
N ALA A 343 7.72 -23.43 13.41
CA ALA A 343 6.97 -22.87 12.28
C ALA A 343 5.51 -23.34 12.27
N SER A 344 5.29 -24.64 12.51
CA SER A 344 3.98 -25.29 12.45
C SER A 344 3.04 -24.93 13.61
N THR A 345 3.58 -24.55 14.79
CA THR A 345 2.75 -24.17 15.94
C THR A 345 1.77 -23.04 15.61
N ARG A 346 0.47 -23.31 15.84
CA ARG A 346 -0.65 -22.36 15.74
C ARG A 346 -0.93 -21.77 14.34
N LEU A 347 -0.59 -22.44 13.23
CA LEU A 347 -0.95 -21.97 11.88
C LEU A 347 -2.48 -21.87 11.64
N GLY A 348 -3.24 -22.78 12.26
CA GLY A 348 -4.72 -22.77 12.26
C GLY A 348 -5.35 -22.10 13.49
N ALA A 349 -4.60 -21.36 14.31
CA ALA A 349 -5.17 -20.71 15.50
C ALA A 349 -5.97 -19.44 15.16
N SER A 350 -5.73 -18.86 13.99
CA SER A 350 -6.52 -17.76 13.44
C SER A 350 -7.36 -18.29 12.29
N ASN A 351 -8.67 -18.37 12.51
CA ASN A 351 -9.67 -18.81 11.54
C ASN A 351 -10.19 -17.68 10.65
N ILE A 352 -9.55 -16.50 10.65
CA ILE A 352 -9.93 -15.36 9.81
C ILE A 352 -8.95 -15.13 8.66
N VAL A 353 -9.46 -14.51 7.59
CA VAL A 353 -8.68 -14.00 6.44
C VAL A 353 -7.85 -12.80 6.88
N VAL A 354 -6.53 -12.92 6.77
CA VAL A 354 -5.55 -11.91 7.20
C VAL A 354 -5.23 -10.92 6.05
N TRP A 355 -4.58 -9.79 6.37
CA TRP A 355 -4.03 -8.83 5.40
C TRP A 355 -3.31 -9.52 4.22
N ASP A 356 -3.58 -9.05 3.00
CA ASP A 356 -3.20 -9.58 1.67
C ASP A 356 -3.49 -11.07 1.36
N GLU A 357 -3.73 -11.92 2.35
CA GLU A 357 -4.29 -13.26 2.18
C GLU A 357 -5.71 -13.19 1.56
N ALA A 358 -6.44 -12.09 1.78
CA ALA A 358 -7.66 -11.76 1.03
C ALA A 358 -7.43 -11.71 -0.51
N HIS A 359 -6.36 -11.01 -0.94
CA HIS A 359 -6.04 -10.85 -2.37
C HIS A 359 -5.47 -12.14 -2.97
N PHE A 360 -4.44 -12.72 -2.34
CA PHE A 360 -3.73 -13.87 -2.90
C PHE A 360 -4.53 -15.19 -2.76
N GLY A 361 -5.38 -15.32 -1.74
CA GLY A 361 -6.37 -16.38 -1.65
C GLY A 361 -7.38 -16.32 -2.81
N LYS A 362 -7.99 -15.15 -3.06
CA LYS A 362 -8.92 -14.92 -4.19
C LYS A 362 -8.27 -15.21 -5.55
N PHE A 363 -7.03 -14.78 -5.77
CA PHE A 363 -6.28 -15.13 -6.98
C PHE A 363 -5.98 -16.64 -7.10
N GLY A 364 -5.79 -17.34 -5.98
CA GLY A 364 -5.74 -18.80 -5.92
C GLY A 364 -7.05 -19.45 -6.36
N SER A 365 -8.19 -18.97 -5.84
CA SER A 365 -9.53 -19.44 -6.21
C SER A 365 -9.83 -19.30 -7.70
N HIS A 366 -9.42 -18.20 -8.34
CA HIS A 366 -9.61 -18.02 -9.78
C HIS A 366 -8.82 -19.04 -10.63
N TYR A 367 -7.66 -19.55 -10.18
CA TYR A 367 -6.98 -20.67 -10.88
C TYR A 367 -7.74 -22.00 -10.77
N LEU A 368 -8.42 -22.24 -9.65
CA LEU A 368 -9.23 -23.44 -9.45
C LEU A 368 -10.51 -23.39 -10.30
N LYS A 369 -11.19 -22.24 -10.29
CA LYS A 369 -12.34 -21.91 -11.15
C LYS A 369 -12.00 -21.73 -12.64
N ARG A 370 -10.70 -21.55 -12.97
CA ARG A 370 -10.17 -21.24 -14.32
C ARG A 370 -10.65 -19.91 -14.92
N GLU A 371 -11.08 -18.99 -14.08
CA GLU A 371 -11.58 -17.65 -14.44
C GLU A 371 -10.42 -16.68 -14.69
N PHE A 372 -10.47 -15.93 -15.79
CA PHE A 372 -9.46 -14.92 -16.06
C PHE A 372 -9.60 -13.70 -15.12
N TYR A 373 -8.49 -13.32 -14.49
CA TYR A 373 -8.38 -12.13 -13.65
C TYR A 373 -7.13 -11.34 -14.01
N PHE A 374 -7.13 -10.06 -13.65
CA PHE A 374 -6.01 -9.14 -13.84
C PHE A 374 -5.44 -8.71 -12.48
N ASP A 375 -4.12 -8.62 -12.38
CA ASP A 375 -3.39 -8.08 -11.23
C ASP A 375 -1.96 -7.68 -11.65
N VAL A 376 -1.34 -6.77 -10.88
CA VAL A 376 -0.02 -6.17 -11.15
C VAL A 376 1.18 -7.10 -10.95
N HIS A 377 1.02 -8.29 -10.36
CA HIS A 377 2.13 -9.23 -10.12
C HIS A 377 2.19 -10.37 -11.16
N PRO A 378 3.41 -10.81 -11.56
CA PRO A 378 3.60 -12.01 -12.35
C PRO A 378 2.97 -13.29 -11.72
N PRO A 379 2.65 -14.32 -12.53
CA PRO A 379 1.66 -15.33 -12.14
C PRO A 379 2.20 -16.49 -11.30
N LEU A 380 3.51 -16.80 -11.31
CA LEU A 380 4.04 -18.06 -10.75
C LEU A 380 3.73 -18.21 -9.26
N GLY A 381 3.85 -17.13 -8.49
CA GLY A 381 3.55 -17.19 -7.05
C GLY A 381 2.08 -17.49 -6.78
N LYS A 382 1.17 -16.87 -7.53
CA LYS A 382 -0.28 -17.09 -7.40
C LYS A 382 -0.69 -18.47 -7.92
N MET A 383 -0.02 -18.97 -8.97
CA MET A 383 -0.15 -20.35 -9.44
C MET A 383 0.26 -21.36 -8.36
N LEU A 384 1.31 -21.07 -7.58
CA LEU A 384 1.71 -21.90 -6.44
C LEU A 384 0.70 -21.84 -5.28
N VAL A 385 0.02 -20.70 -5.07
CA VAL A 385 -1.14 -20.61 -4.14
C VAL A 385 -2.31 -21.45 -4.65
N GLY A 386 -2.67 -21.36 -5.94
CA GLY A 386 -3.71 -22.18 -6.56
C GLY A 386 -3.39 -23.68 -6.50
N LEU A 387 -2.12 -24.05 -6.72
CA LEU A 387 -1.63 -25.42 -6.58
C LEU A 387 -1.69 -25.91 -5.12
N ALA A 388 -1.39 -25.06 -4.14
CA ALA A 388 -1.57 -25.38 -2.73
C ALA A 388 -3.05 -25.57 -2.36
N GLY A 389 -3.96 -24.79 -2.95
CA GLY A 389 -5.41 -25.02 -2.84
C GLY A 389 -5.83 -26.37 -3.42
N LEU A 390 -5.41 -26.67 -4.66
CA LEU A 390 -5.72 -27.92 -5.35
C LEU A 390 -5.22 -29.15 -4.57
N LEU A 391 -3.98 -29.11 -4.07
CA LEU A 391 -3.38 -30.19 -3.28
C LEU A 391 -3.94 -30.29 -1.86
N ALA A 392 -4.55 -29.23 -1.33
CA ALA A 392 -5.32 -29.25 -0.08
C ALA A 392 -6.77 -29.74 -0.27
N GLY A 393 -7.25 -29.93 -1.51
CA GLY A 393 -8.63 -30.33 -1.80
C GLY A 393 -9.64 -29.17 -1.84
N TYR A 394 -9.18 -27.92 -1.96
CA TYR A 394 -10.05 -26.75 -2.12
C TYR A 394 -10.55 -26.62 -3.57
N ASP A 395 -11.81 -26.24 -3.73
CA ASP A 395 -12.53 -26.12 -5.02
C ASP A 395 -12.52 -24.71 -5.63
N GLY A 396 -12.10 -23.69 -4.87
CA GLY A 396 -12.17 -22.29 -5.29
C GLY A 396 -13.49 -21.58 -4.98
N SER A 397 -14.46 -22.24 -4.34
CA SER A 397 -15.81 -21.68 -4.08
C SER A 397 -15.79 -20.38 -3.27
N PHE A 398 -15.24 -20.44 -2.05
CA PHE A 398 -15.18 -19.36 -1.07
C PHE A 398 -14.58 -18.05 -1.63
N GLU A 399 -15.19 -16.92 -1.30
CA GLU A 399 -14.65 -15.60 -1.60
C GLU A 399 -13.88 -15.05 -0.40
N PHE A 400 -12.57 -14.89 -0.57
CA PHE A 400 -11.67 -14.37 0.46
C PHE A 400 -11.90 -12.86 0.73
N LYS A 401 -12.87 -12.50 1.57
CA LYS A 401 -13.04 -11.12 2.07
C LYS A 401 -12.17 -10.88 3.30
N SER A 402 -11.61 -9.67 3.43
CA SER A 402 -10.74 -9.32 4.55
C SER A 402 -11.47 -9.39 5.90
N GLY A 403 -10.91 -10.13 6.86
CA GLY A 403 -11.48 -10.30 8.19
C GLY A 403 -12.67 -11.28 8.28
N GLU A 404 -13.12 -11.87 7.17
CA GLU A 404 -14.14 -12.94 7.19
C GLU A 404 -13.56 -14.22 7.79
N ALA A 405 -14.39 -15.03 8.46
CA ALA A 405 -13.99 -16.31 9.02
C ALA A 405 -14.06 -17.43 7.97
N TYR A 406 -13.08 -18.33 7.96
CA TYR A 406 -13.08 -19.49 7.08
C TYR A 406 -14.16 -20.49 7.49
N PRO A 407 -15.04 -20.92 6.56
CA PRO A 407 -15.94 -22.05 6.80
C PRO A 407 -15.16 -23.37 6.80
N GLU A 408 -15.72 -24.41 7.43
CA GLU A 408 -15.08 -25.72 7.59
C GLU A 408 -14.73 -26.42 6.26
N SER A 409 -15.38 -26.02 5.16
CA SER A 409 -15.10 -26.51 3.81
C SER A 409 -13.79 -25.99 3.19
N VAL A 410 -13.16 -24.95 3.76
CA VAL A 410 -11.92 -24.37 3.23
C VAL A 410 -10.70 -24.90 4.01
N PRO A 411 -9.81 -25.69 3.39
CA PRO A 411 -8.63 -26.27 4.05
C PRO A 411 -7.48 -25.25 4.21
N TYR A 412 -7.76 -24.05 4.71
CA TYR A 412 -6.82 -22.94 4.83
C TYR A 412 -5.57 -23.30 5.65
N VAL A 413 -5.70 -24.19 6.65
CA VAL A 413 -4.58 -24.68 7.46
C VAL A 413 -3.57 -25.46 6.61
N ALA A 414 -4.05 -26.32 5.70
CA ALA A 414 -3.18 -27.07 4.80
C ALA A 414 -2.48 -26.13 3.79
N MET A 415 -3.21 -25.16 3.24
CA MET A 415 -2.63 -24.12 2.37
C MET A 415 -1.53 -23.33 3.10
N ARG A 416 -1.80 -22.83 4.31
CA ARG A 416 -0.80 -22.11 5.14
C ARG A 416 0.40 -23.00 5.49
N VAL A 417 0.21 -24.28 5.84
CA VAL A 417 1.31 -25.24 6.07
C VAL A 417 2.18 -25.42 4.83
N MET A 418 1.58 -25.62 3.66
CA MET A 418 2.32 -25.78 2.41
C MET A 418 3.12 -24.54 2.05
N LEU A 419 2.55 -23.35 2.19
CA LEU A 419 3.23 -22.09 1.87
C LEU A 419 4.33 -21.74 2.89
N ALA A 420 4.13 -22.07 4.17
CA ALA A 420 5.16 -21.93 5.19
C ALA A 420 6.41 -22.82 4.93
N THR A 421 6.32 -23.86 4.10
CA THR A 421 7.51 -24.66 3.72
C THR A 421 8.58 -23.84 2.99
N PHE A 422 8.18 -22.85 2.16
CA PHE A 422 9.11 -21.91 1.53
C PHE A 422 9.83 -21.06 2.58
N GLY A 423 9.10 -20.58 3.59
CA GLY A 423 9.67 -19.84 4.72
C GLY A 423 10.66 -20.67 5.55
N VAL A 424 10.31 -21.92 5.85
CA VAL A 424 11.22 -22.88 6.52
C VAL A 424 12.47 -23.16 5.67
N GLY A 425 12.33 -23.19 4.34
CA GLY A 425 13.42 -23.36 3.39
C GLY A 425 14.45 -22.21 3.36
N MET A 426 14.07 -21.00 3.79
CA MET A 426 14.99 -19.86 3.85
C MET A 426 16.14 -20.07 4.85
N VAL A 427 15.87 -20.73 5.99
CA VAL A 427 16.84 -20.93 7.08
C VAL A 427 18.05 -21.78 6.66
N PRO A 428 17.89 -22.99 6.06
CA PRO A 428 19.03 -23.76 5.56
C PRO A 428 19.70 -23.06 4.37
N LEU A 429 18.96 -22.41 3.46
CA LEU A 429 19.56 -21.65 2.36
C LEU A 429 20.48 -20.53 2.86
N ALA A 430 20.08 -19.80 3.91
CA ALA A 430 20.93 -18.79 4.54
C ALA A 430 22.21 -19.39 5.17
N TRP A 431 22.10 -20.54 5.85
CA TRP A 431 23.26 -21.24 6.40
C TRP A 431 24.23 -21.69 5.31
N TYR A 432 23.73 -22.37 4.26
CA TYR A 432 24.55 -22.81 3.14
C TYR A 432 25.15 -21.62 2.38
N THR A 433 24.43 -20.53 2.19
CA THR A 433 24.98 -19.31 1.55
C THR A 433 26.13 -18.72 2.36
N ALA A 434 26.04 -18.65 3.69
CA ALA A 434 27.14 -18.20 4.53
C ALA A 434 28.38 -19.13 4.45
N VAL A 435 28.16 -20.45 4.34
CA VAL A 435 29.24 -21.43 4.12
C VAL A 435 29.89 -21.25 2.73
N GLU A 436 29.10 -21.02 1.68
CA GLU A 436 29.64 -20.78 0.32
C GLU A 436 30.28 -19.40 0.16
N LEU A 437 29.84 -18.39 0.92
CA LEU A 437 30.56 -17.12 1.07
C LEU A 437 31.89 -17.27 1.81
N GLY A 438 32.16 -18.44 2.42
CA GLY A 438 33.44 -18.77 3.06
C GLY A 438 33.59 -18.23 4.49
N MET A 439 32.50 -17.81 5.13
CA MET A 439 32.50 -17.31 6.50
C MET A 439 32.89 -18.40 7.53
N SER A 440 33.34 -18.02 8.73
CA SER A 440 33.58 -19.00 9.79
C SER A 440 32.28 -19.67 10.26
N GLN A 441 32.39 -20.91 10.77
CA GLN A 441 31.23 -21.67 11.26
C GLN A 441 30.38 -20.92 12.29
N TRP A 442 30.99 -20.06 13.12
CA TRP A 442 30.27 -19.22 14.08
C TRP A 442 29.39 -18.20 13.38
N ALA A 443 29.89 -17.52 12.34
CA ALA A 443 29.12 -16.59 11.53
C ALA A 443 28.05 -17.30 10.69
N CYS A 444 28.31 -18.50 10.16
CA CYS A 444 27.28 -19.29 9.47
C CYS A 444 26.12 -19.65 10.40
N HIS A 445 26.42 -20.14 11.61
CA HIS A 445 25.38 -20.43 12.60
C HIS A 445 24.66 -19.16 13.07
N LEU A 446 25.35 -18.03 13.25
CA LEU A 446 24.72 -16.76 13.61
C LEU A 446 23.78 -16.25 12.50
N THR A 447 24.18 -16.35 11.23
CA THR A 447 23.34 -16.01 10.07
C THR A 447 22.05 -16.84 10.08
N ALA A 448 22.16 -18.15 10.26
CA ALA A 448 21.02 -19.06 10.32
C ALA A 448 20.11 -18.77 11.54
N MET A 449 20.70 -18.42 12.69
CA MET A 449 19.93 -18.00 13.87
C MET A 449 19.20 -16.68 13.65
N MET A 450 19.82 -15.69 13.00
CA MET A 450 19.15 -14.42 12.69
C MET A 450 17.97 -14.62 11.72
N VAL A 451 18.11 -15.47 10.71
CA VAL A 451 16.99 -15.81 9.80
C VAL A 451 15.89 -16.62 10.50
N LEU A 452 16.25 -17.52 11.41
CA LEU A 452 15.29 -18.34 12.17
C LEU A 452 14.55 -17.58 13.28
N LEU A 453 15.14 -16.50 13.81
CA LEU A 453 14.67 -15.75 14.99
C LEU A 453 14.25 -14.31 14.66
N ASP A 454 14.04 -13.97 13.39
CA ASP A 454 13.34 -12.73 13.03
C ASP A 454 11.81 -12.92 13.05
N VAL A 455 11.15 -12.08 13.85
CA VAL A 455 9.68 -12.11 14.00
C VAL A 455 8.96 -11.66 12.71
N GLY A 456 9.60 -10.85 11.86
CA GLY A 456 9.03 -10.36 10.60
C GLY A 456 9.00 -11.42 9.51
N TRP A 457 10.12 -12.11 9.26
CA TRP A 457 10.17 -13.28 8.38
C TRP A 457 9.27 -14.42 8.88
N LEU A 458 9.17 -14.63 10.20
CA LEU A 458 8.23 -15.61 10.76
C LEU A 458 6.77 -15.19 10.55
N CYS A 459 6.42 -13.91 10.71
CA CYS A 459 5.07 -13.41 10.49
C CYS A 459 4.63 -13.59 9.02
N ILE A 460 5.42 -13.08 8.05
CA ILE A 460 5.05 -13.07 6.63
C ILE A 460 4.95 -14.49 6.02
N SER A 461 5.64 -15.46 6.62
CA SER A 461 5.70 -16.84 6.12
C SER A 461 4.57 -17.75 6.62
N ARG A 462 3.70 -17.27 7.53
CA ARG A 462 2.61 -18.06 8.14
C ARG A 462 1.26 -17.98 7.42
N PHE A 463 1.08 -17.00 6.53
CA PHE A 463 -0.18 -16.70 5.84
C PHE A 463 -0.08 -16.99 4.34
N ILE A 464 -1.22 -16.98 3.63
CA ILE A 464 -1.28 -17.21 2.18
C ILE A 464 -0.79 -15.94 1.44
N LEU A 465 0.54 -15.74 1.42
CA LEU A 465 1.21 -14.54 0.90
C LEU A 465 2.33 -14.89 -0.09
N LEU A 466 2.46 -14.10 -1.17
CA LEU A 466 3.50 -14.28 -2.19
C LEU A 466 4.92 -14.01 -1.67
N ASP A 467 5.07 -13.17 -0.65
CA ASP A 467 6.40 -12.74 -0.19
C ASP A 467 7.21 -13.89 0.43
N SER A 468 6.55 -14.92 0.97
CA SER A 468 7.20 -16.17 1.40
C SER A 468 7.99 -16.84 0.27
N MET A 469 7.42 -16.89 -0.93
CA MET A 469 8.02 -17.45 -2.14
C MET A 469 9.08 -16.50 -2.72
N LEU A 470 8.79 -15.19 -2.74
CA LEU A 470 9.73 -14.17 -3.22
C LEU A 470 11.04 -14.22 -2.42
N LEU A 471 10.95 -14.30 -1.10
CA LEU A 471 12.10 -14.43 -0.21
C LEU A 471 12.84 -15.75 -0.47
N PHE A 472 12.14 -16.88 -0.53
CA PHE A 472 12.75 -18.18 -0.84
C PHE A 472 13.54 -18.17 -2.16
N PHE A 473 12.95 -17.69 -3.26
CA PHE A 473 13.65 -17.62 -4.54
C PHE A 473 14.75 -16.54 -4.57
N THR A 474 14.65 -15.48 -3.75
CA THR A 474 15.75 -14.50 -3.57
C THR A 474 16.94 -15.17 -2.88
N PHE A 475 16.72 -15.88 -1.77
CA PHE A 475 17.76 -16.62 -1.05
C PHE A 475 18.37 -17.72 -1.93
N LEU A 476 17.54 -18.45 -2.69
CA LEU A 476 17.99 -19.46 -3.65
C LEU A 476 18.88 -18.86 -4.75
N THR A 477 18.54 -17.67 -5.25
CA THR A 477 19.33 -16.99 -6.30
C THR A 477 20.71 -16.59 -5.78
N VAL A 478 20.80 -16.08 -4.55
CA VAL A 478 22.10 -15.74 -3.92
C VAL A 478 22.90 -17.01 -3.57
N PHE A 479 22.24 -18.10 -3.16
CA PHE A 479 22.89 -19.40 -2.98
C PHE A 479 23.48 -19.95 -4.28
N CYS A 480 22.71 -19.95 -5.38
CA CYS A 480 23.20 -20.40 -6.69
C CYS A 480 24.33 -19.50 -7.23
N LEU A 481 24.25 -18.18 -7.02
CA LEU A 481 25.32 -17.23 -7.37
C LEU A 481 26.63 -17.53 -6.62
N THR A 482 26.55 -17.76 -5.31
CA THR A 482 27.73 -18.04 -4.48
C THR A 482 28.33 -19.42 -4.80
N LYS A 483 27.49 -20.43 -5.09
CA LYS A 483 27.92 -21.71 -5.67
C LYS A 483 28.63 -21.56 -7.02
N PHE A 484 28.11 -20.71 -7.91
CA PHE A 484 28.72 -20.42 -9.21
C PHE A 484 30.08 -19.74 -9.06
N HIS A 485 30.20 -18.72 -8.20
CA HIS A 485 31.47 -18.07 -7.88
C HIS A 485 32.52 -19.08 -7.38
N ASN A 486 32.16 -19.99 -6.49
CA ASN A 486 33.10 -20.99 -5.97
C ASN A 486 33.67 -21.94 -7.04
N GLN A 487 32.98 -22.09 -8.18
CA GLN A 487 33.43 -22.89 -9.32
C GLN A 487 34.15 -22.09 -10.42
N GLN A 488 34.42 -20.78 -10.24
CA GLN A 488 35.11 -19.93 -11.23
C GLN A 488 36.45 -20.53 -11.72
N TYR A 489 37.20 -21.15 -10.80
CA TYR A 489 38.50 -21.79 -11.05
C TYR A 489 38.40 -23.08 -11.87
N GLN A 490 37.20 -23.63 -12.05
CA GLN A 490 36.91 -24.80 -12.89
C GLN A 490 35.83 -24.45 -13.91
N SER A 491 36.07 -23.33 -14.60
CA SER A 491 35.27 -22.82 -15.70
C SER A 491 34.97 -23.88 -16.77
N PHE A 492 33.71 -23.90 -17.25
CA PHE A 492 33.15 -24.89 -18.18
C PHE A 492 33.10 -26.35 -17.68
N SER A 493 33.37 -26.63 -16.40
CA SER A 493 33.02 -27.94 -15.79
C SER A 493 31.50 -28.18 -15.79
N ILE A 494 31.10 -29.44 -15.58
CA ILE A 494 29.68 -29.82 -15.47
C ILE A 494 29.04 -29.07 -14.28
N ASP A 495 29.71 -29.00 -13.14
CA ASP A 495 29.25 -28.26 -11.96
C ASP A 495 29.11 -26.76 -12.26
N TRP A 496 30.07 -26.16 -12.96
CA TRP A 496 30.02 -24.74 -13.35
C TRP A 496 28.78 -24.44 -14.23
N TRP A 497 28.51 -25.28 -15.22
CA TRP A 497 27.30 -25.17 -16.05
C TRP A 497 26.01 -25.41 -15.26
N LEU A 498 26.01 -26.39 -14.36
CA LEU A 498 24.86 -26.73 -13.52
C LEU A 498 24.47 -25.56 -12.60
N TRP A 499 25.43 -24.95 -11.90
CA TRP A 499 25.15 -23.81 -11.02
C TRP A 499 24.83 -22.54 -11.79
N LEU A 500 25.44 -22.32 -12.96
CA LEU A 500 25.09 -21.22 -13.86
C LEU A 500 23.65 -21.35 -14.39
N PHE A 501 23.24 -22.56 -14.80
CA PHE A 501 21.87 -22.84 -15.24
C PHE A 501 20.85 -22.70 -14.11
N PHE A 502 21.12 -23.24 -12.91
CA PHE A 502 20.23 -23.08 -11.76
C PHE A 502 20.13 -21.61 -11.30
N THR A 503 21.20 -20.83 -11.41
CA THR A 503 21.12 -19.36 -11.20
C THR A 503 20.12 -18.74 -12.17
N GLY A 504 20.19 -19.09 -13.46
CA GLY A 504 19.22 -18.68 -14.48
C GLY A 504 17.77 -19.06 -14.19
N VAL A 505 17.54 -20.32 -13.79
CA VAL A 505 16.19 -20.81 -13.43
C VAL A 505 15.66 -20.09 -12.18
N SER A 506 16.52 -19.85 -11.19
CA SER A 506 16.15 -19.14 -9.95
C SER A 506 15.83 -17.65 -10.21
N ILE A 507 16.58 -16.98 -11.09
CA ILE A 507 16.28 -15.63 -11.59
C ILE A 507 14.90 -15.60 -12.28
N GLY A 508 14.67 -16.54 -13.21
CA GLY A 508 13.37 -16.67 -13.89
C GLY A 508 12.23 -16.88 -12.89
N ALA A 509 12.41 -17.75 -11.90
CA ALA A 509 11.41 -18.01 -10.86
C ALA A 509 11.12 -16.78 -9.99
N VAL A 510 12.14 -16.09 -9.46
CA VAL A 510 11.93 -14.93 -8.57
C VAL A 510 11.24 -13.76 -9.31
N THR A 511 11.62 -13.48 -10.56
CA THR A 511 10.93 -12.49 -11.40
C THR A 511 9.48 -12.89 -11.74
N SER A 512 9.19 -14.20 -11.82
CA SER A 512 7.85 -14.71 -12.10
C SER A 512 6.91 -14.72 -10.89
N VAL A 513 7.42 -14.46 -9.68
CA VAL A 513 6.62 -14.30 -8.45
C VAL A 513 6.25 -12.84 -8.19
N LYS A 514 7.23 -11.92 -8.24
CA LYS A 514 7.03 -10.47 -8.04
C LYS A 514 8.10 -9.71 -8.84
N MET A 515 7.76 -8.58 -9.45
CA MET A 515 8.73 -7.78 -10.24
C MET A 515 9.96 -7.31 -9.43
N ILE A 516 9.87 -7.33 -8.10
CA ILE A 516 10.99 -7.12 -7.15
C ILE A 516 12.17 -8.08 -7.43
N GLY A 517 11.94 -9.27 -7.99
CA GLY A 517 12.99 -10.21 -8.40
C GLY A 517 14.00 -9.64 -9.41
N LEU A 518 13.68 -8.53 -10.09
CA LEU A 518 14.61 -7.82 -10.97
C LEU A 518 15.80 -7.20 -10.19
N PHE A 519 15.70 -6.97 -8.88
CA PHE A 519 16.82 -6.45 -8.08
C PHE A 519 17.91 -7.49 -7.80
N VAL A 520 17.54 -8.72 -7.42
CA VAL A 520 18.52 -9.81 -7.31
C VAL A 520 19.05 -10.22 -8.69
N THR A 521 18.24 -10.03 -9.75
CA THR A 521 18.72 -10.12 -11.14
C THR A 521 19.79 -9.07 -11.44
N ALA A 522 19.60 -7.81 -11.02
CA ALA A 522 20.58 -6.74 -11.19
C ALA A 522 21.86 -7.01 -10.38
N LEU A 523 21.77 -7.56 -9.17
CA LEU A 523 22.94 -8.01 -8.39
C LEU A 523 23.77 -9.06 -9.15
N VAL A 524 23.11 -10.10 -9.68
CA VAL A 524 23.77 -11.12 -10.50
C VAL A 524 24.36 -10.49 -11.76
N GLY A 525 23.65 -9.57 -12.42
CA GLY A 525 24.12 -8.87 -13.62
C GLY A 525 25.39 -8.05 -13.37
N ILE A 526 25.43 -7.25 -12.30
CA ILE A 526 26.58 -6.44 -11.90
C ILE A 526 27.78 -7.34 -11.56
N TYR A 527 27.58 -8.39 -10.76
CA TYR A 527 28.61 -9.40 -10.50
C TYR A 527 29.12 -10.04 -11.81
N THR A 528 28.23 -10.33 -12.75
CA THR A 528 28.56 -10.97 -14.04
C THR A 528 29.36 -10.03 -14.95
N ILE A 529 29.07 -8.72 -14.92
CA ILE A 529 29.83 -7.68 -15.62
C ILE A 529 31.24 -7.56 -15.02
N GLU A 530 31.36 -7.53 -13.69
CA GLU A 530 32.66 -7.51 -12.99
C GLU A 530 33.49 -8.77 -13.31
N ASP A 531 32.89 -9.96 -13.19
CA ASP A 531 33.52 -11.26 -13.49
C ASP A 531 33.96 -11.40 -14.96
N LEU A 532 33.26 -10.73 -15.91
CA LEU A 532 33.66 -10.62 -17.31
C LEU A 532 34.73 -9.55 -17.55
N TRP A 533 34.74 -8.46 -16.79
CA TRP A 533 35.73 -7.39 -16.86
C TRP A 533 37.10 -7.84 -16.33
N GLU A 534 37.14 -8.55 -15.20
CA GLU A 534 38.35 -9.19 -14.69
C GLU A 534 38.92 -10.20 -15.71
N LYS A 535 38.05 -10.96 -16.38
CA LYS A 535 38.42 -11.88 -17.47
C LYS A 535 38.76 -11.18 -18.79
N PHE A 536 38.46 -9.90 -18.94
CA PHE A 536 39.00 -9.07 -20.02
C PHE A 536 40.41 -8.56 -19.70
N GLY A 537 40.75 -8.43 -18.41
CA GLY A 537 42.11 -8.10 -17.95
C GLY A 537 43.12 -9.24 -17.98
N ASP A 538 42.70 -10.51 -17.99
CA ASP A 538 43.63 -11.66 -18.03
C ASP A 538 44.20 -11.90 -19.44
N THR A 539 45.40 -11.39 -19.68
CA THR A 539 46.15 -11.54 -20.93
C THR A 539 46.55 -12.98 -21.26
N LYS A 540 46.27 -13.97 -20.40
CA LYS A 540 46.53 -15.39 -20.65
C LYS A 540 45.37 -16.11 -21.31
N MET A 541 44.15 -15.56 -21.27
CA MET A 541 42.96 -16.23 -21.80
C MET A 541 42.81 -15.98 -23.31
N SER A 542 42.43 -17.03 -24.04
CA SER A 542 42.14 -16.94 -25.47
C SER A 542 40.81 -16.22 -25.73
N TRP A 543 40.74 -15.42 -26.80
CA TRP A 543 39.49 -14.78 -27.25
C TRP A 543 38.35 -15.79 -27.47
N ARG A 544 38.69 -17.04 -27.83
CA ARG A 544 37.69 -18.12 -28.01
C ARG A 544 37.03 -18.49 -26.69
N ASP A 545 37.81 -18.59 -25.61
CA ASP A 545 37.28 -18.93 -24.29
C ASP A 545 36.58 -17.74 -23.63
N GLN A 546 37.02 -16.53 -23.92
CA GLN A 546 36.28 -15.30 -23.62
C GLN A 546 34.92 -15.29 -24.32
N ALA A 547 34.85 -15.58 -25.62
CA ALA A 547 33.59 -15.66 -26.37
C ALA A 547 32.66 -16.78 -25.85
N ARG A 548 33.22 -17.95 -25.49
CA ARG A 548 32.47 -19.03 -24.81
C ARG A 548 31.94 -18.57 -23.45
N HIS A 549 32.68 -17.76 -22.71
CA HIS A 549 32.26 -17.21 -21.42
C HIS A 549 31.12 -16.20 -21.55
N TRP A 550 31.17 -15.32 -22.55
CA TRP A 550 30.04 -14.44 -22.91
C TRP A 550 28.82 -15.25 -23.33
N GLY A 551 28.96 -16.17 -24.28
CA GLY A 551 27.86 -17.01 -24.78
C GLY A 551 27.16 -17.82 -23.69
N ALA A 552 27.92 -18.45 -22.80
CA ALA A 552 27.37 -19.20 -21.66
C ALA A 552 26.56 -18.31 -20.70
N ARG A 553 27.07 -17.11 -20.38
CA ARG A 553 26.36 -16.15 -19.52
C ARG A 553 25.10 -15.60 -20.20
N ILE A 554 25.14 -15.28 -21.49
CA ILE A 554 23.96 -14.84 -22.26
C ILE A 554 22.88 -15.93 -22.28
N VAL A 555 23.24 -17.18 -22.57
CA VAL A 555 22.28 -18.30 -22.58
C VAL A 555 21.66 -18.52 -21.20
N CYS A 556 22.47 -18.66 -20.16
CA CYS A 556 21.97 -19.05 -18.84
C CYS A 556 21.44 -17.89 -17.98
N LEU A 557 21.91 -16.66 -18.14
CA LEU A 557 21.50 -15.51 -17.30
C LEU A 557 20.61 -14.49 -18.03
N ILE A 558 20.32 -14.70 -19.32
CA ILE A 558 19.34 -13.90 -20.07
C ILE A 558 18.27 -14.80 -20.70
N ILE A 559 18.67 -15.76 -21.56
CA ILE A 559 17.69 -16.57 -22.31
C ILE A 559 16.90 -17.51 -21.39
N VAL A 560 17.56 -18.25 -20.49
CA VAL A 560 16.88 -19.16 -19.55
C VAL A 560 15.88 -18.44 -18.62
N PRO A 561 16.22 -17.31 -17.95
CA PRO A 561 15.25 -16.51 -17.21
C PRO A 561 14.03 -16.09 -18.01
N ILE A 562 14.23 -15.58 -19.23
CA ILE A 562 13.15 -15.14 -20.13
C ILE A 562 12.25 -16.33 -20.50
N LEU A 563 12.82 -17.51 -20.78
CA LEU A 563 12.05 -18.71 -21.07
C LEU A 563 11.22 -19.19 -19.87
N VAL A 564 11.75 -19.12 -18.64
CA VAL A 564 11.01 -19.46 -17.40
C VAL A 564 9.87 -18.46 -17.14
N PHE A 565 10.11 -17.17 -17.37
CA PHE A 565 9.09 -16.12 -17.27
C PHE A 565 7.98 -16.32 -18.30
N MET A 566 8.34 -16.47 -19.58
CA MET A 566 7.38 -16.74 -20.65
C MET A 566 6.63 -18.07 -20.45
N ALA A 567 7.28 -19.11 -19.92
CA ALA A 567 6.61 -20.37 -19.58
C ALA A 567 5.57 -20.18 -18.46
N SER A 568 5.87 -19.37 -17.44
CA SER A 568 4.93 -19.04 -16.36
C SER A 568 3.68 -18.34 -16.90
N PHE A 569 3.84 -17.36 -17.81
CA PHE A 569 2.69 -16.72 -18.48
C PHE A 569 1.95 -17.66 -19.44
N LYS A 570 2.66 -18.56 -20.13
CA LYS A 570 2.01 -19.55 -21.00
C LYS A 570 1.14 -20.53 -20.19
N ILE A 571 1.61 -20.98 -19.02
CA ILE A 571 0.81 -21.82 -18.13
C ILE A 571 -0.37 -21.03 -17.57
N HIS A 572 -0.18 -19.78 -17.13
CA HIS A 572 -1.27 -18.90 -16.68
C HIS A 572 -2.41 -18.79 -17.70
N PHE A 573 -2.11 -18.47 -18.97
CA PHE A 573 -3.13 -18.42 -20.03
C PHE A 573 -3.69 -19.79 -20.45
N MET A 574 -2.97 -20.90 -20.22
CA MET A 574 -3.49 -22.25 -20.46
C MET A 574 -4.41 -22.76 -19.34
N VAL A 575 -4.27 -22.24 -18.12
CA VAL A 575 -5.12 -22.60 -16.98
C VAL A 575 -6.35 -21.69 -16.89
N LEU A 576 -6.19 -20.38 -17.09
CA LEU A 576 -7.29 -19.41 -17.04
C LEU A 576 -7.98 -19.29 -18.40
N ASN A 577 -8.90 -20.21 -18.68
CA ASN A 577 -9.57 -20.34 -19.98
C ASN A 577 -11.04 -19.88 -19.99
N HIS A 578 -11.60 -19.44 -18.86
CA HIS A 578 -12.95 -18.86 -18.77
C HIS A 578 -12.89 -17.35 -18.58
N SER A 579 -13.97 -16.65 -18.94
CA SER A 579 -14.14 -15.22 -18.65
C SER A 579 -14.21 -14.98 -17.12
N GLY A 580 -13.94 -13.76 -16.70
CA GLY A 580 -13.84 -13.40 -15.29
C GLY A 580 -13.57 -11.89 -15.09
N PRO A 581 -13.55 -11.40 -13.84
CA PRO A 581 -13.66 -9.97 -13.52
C PRO A 581 -12.47 -9.10 -13.98
N GLY A 582 -11.42 -9.69 -14.55
CA GLY A 582 -10.28 -8.97 -15.13
C GLY A 582 -10.21 -8.98 -16.66
N ASP A 583 -11.15 -9.61 -17.36
CA ASP A 583 -11.14 -9.72 -18.83
C ASP A 583 -11.12 -8.34 -19.51
N ALA A 584 -11.82 -7.37 -18.92
CA ALA A 584 -11.88 -5.95 -19.24
C ALA A 584 -10.53 -5.34 -19.65
N GLN A 585 -9.46 -5.63 -18.90
CA GLN A 585 -8.13 -5.03 -19.08
C GLN A 585 -7.33 -5.64 -20.25
N MET A 586 -7.84 -6.69 -20.91
CA MET A 586 -7.24 -7.29 -22.10
C MET A 586 -7.92 -6.80 -23.38
N SER A 587 -7.18 -6.86 -24.50
CA SER A 587 -7.75 -6.59 -25.82
C SER A 587 -8.91 -7.56 -26.13
N SER A 588 -9.94 -7.08 -26.83
CA SER A 588 -11.16 -7.85 -27.12
C SER A 588 -10.88 -9.18 -27.83
N LEU A 589 -9.82 -9.23 -28.65
CA LEU A 589 -9.35 -10.44 -29.34
C LEU A 589 -8.88 -11.54 -28.36
N PHE A 590 -8.31 -11.16 -27.21
CA PHE A 590 -7.98 -12.11 -26.13
C PHE A 590 -9.25 -12.52 -25.38
N GLN A 591 -10.17 -11.59 -25.08
CA GLN A 591 -11.44 -11.95 -24.43
C GLN A 591 -12.27 -12.94 -25.27
N ALA A 592 -12.23 -12.82 -26.60
CA ALA A 592 -12.91 -13.73 -27.53
C ALA A 592 -12.26 -15.14 -27.64
N ASN A 593 -11.11 -15.37 -27.01
CA ASN A 593 -10.54 -16.71 -26.79
C ASN A 593 -11.05 -17.38 -25.49
N LEU A 594 -11.69 -16.62 -24.58
CA LEU A 594 -12.16 -17.13 -23.28
C LEU A 594 -13.57 -17.73 -23.36
N VAL A 595 -13.77 -18.85 -22.68
CA VAL A 595 -15.08 -19.51 -22.55
C VAL A 595 -16.02 -18.68 -21.68
N GLY A 596 -17.26 -18.50 -22.12
CA GLY A 596 -18.29 -17.74 -21.38
C GLY A 596 -18.48 -16.28 -21.81
N ASN A 597 -17.76 -15.81 -22.84
CA ASN A 597 -18.03 -14.52 -23.48
C ASN A 597 -18.94 -14.67 -24.72
N ASP A 598 -19.86 -13.72 -24.93
CA ASP A 598 -20.84 -13.73 -26.02
C ASP A 598 -20.29 -13.38 -27.41
N PHE A 599 -18.99 -13.12 -27.57
CA PHE A 599 -18.35 -12.74 -28.83
C PHE A 599 -18.56 -13.72 -30.00
N SER A 600 -18.98 -14.95 -29.73
CA SER A 600 -19.40 -15.95 -30.72
C SER A 600 -20.76 -15.68 -31.37
N LYS A 601 -21.62 -14.85 -30.75
CA LYS A 601 -22.94 -14.47 -31.26
C LYS A 601 -22.88 -13.22 -32.14
N ASN A 602 -21.87 -12.38 -31.94
CA ASN A 602 -21.75 -11.08 -32.60
C ASN A 602 -21.61 -11.24 -34.13
N PRO A 603 -22.37 -10.48 -34.95
CA PRO A 603 -22.19 -10.50 -36.39
C PRO A 603 -20.83 -9.88 -36.79
N LEU A 604 -20.26 -10.38 -37.88
CA LEU A 604 -18.89 -10.07 -38.28
C LEU A 604 -18.74 -8.71 -39.00
N GLU A 605 -19.66 -8.40 -39.91
CA GLU A 605 -19.65 -7.17 -40.72
C GLU A 605 -20.53 -6.09 -40.09
N ILE A 606 -20.16 -4.81 -40.20
CA ILE A 606 -20.91 -3.70 -39.57
C ILE A 606 -21.79 -2.97 -40.60
N ALA A 607 -23.02 -2.65 -40.21
CA ALA A 607 -24.01 -1.95 -41.02
C ALA A 607 -24.52 -0.67 -40.33
N TYR A 608 -25.18 0.19 -41.09
CA TYR A 608 -25.95 1.31 -40.53
C TYR A 608 -27.17 0.74 -39.79
N GLY A 609 -27.53 1.35 -38.66
CA GLY A 609 -28.54 0.83 -37.73
C GLY A 609 -28.05 -0.27 -36.79
N SER A 610 -26.83 -0.76 -36.94
CA SER A 610 -26.21 -1.68 -35.96
C SER A 610 -25.99 -1.00 -34.61
N LYS A 611 -26.29 -1.71 -33.53
CA LYS A 611 -25.83 -1.39 -32.17
C LYS A 611 -24.44 -1.99 -31.94
N LEU A 612 -23.53 -1.26 -31.32
CA LEU A 612 -22.18 -1.73 -31.04
C LEU A 612 -21.59 -1.12 -29.77
N THR A 613 -20.50 -1.70 -29.27
CA THR A 613 -19.64 -1.08 -28.25
C THR A 613 -18.27 -0.78 -28.87
N LEU A 614 -17.74 0.43 -28.61
CA LEU A 614 -16.42 0.84 -29.05
C LEU A 614 -15.43 0.70 -27.90
N LYS A 615 -14.31 0.02 -28.13
CA LYS A 615 -13.19 -0.08 -27.17
C LYS A 615 -11.98 0.66 -27.70
N ASN A 616 -11.26 1.35 -26.83
CA ASN A 616 -9.99 1.95 -27.17
C ASN A 616 -8.88 0.89 -27.17
N MET A 617 -8.02 0.90 -28.20
CA MET A 617 -6.94 -0.07 -28.40
C MET A 617 -5.60 0.36 -27.76
N GLY A 618 -5.57 1.50 -27.05
CA GLY A 618 -4.45 1.94 -26.22
C GLY A 618 -4.25 1.03 -24.99
N TRP A 619 -3.06 1.13 -24.38
CA TRP A 619 -2.70 0.30 -23.23
C TRP A 619 -3.49 0.72 -21.98
N GLY A 620 -4.45 -0.11 -21.57
CA GLY A 620 -5.44 0.22 -20.53
C GLY A 620 -6.69 0.90 -21.06
N GLY A 621 -6.96 0.84 -22.37
CA GLY A 621 -8.14 1.42 -23.00
C GLY A 621 -9.46 0.81 -22.53
N GLY A 622 -10.41 1.68 -22.16
CA GLY A 622 -11.78 1.31 -21.78
C GLY A 622 -12.74 1.23 -22.97
N LEU A 623 -13.99 0.88 -22.67
CA LEU A 623 -15.14 1.05 -23.56
C LEU A 623 -15.60 2.50 -23.56
N LEU A 624 -16.08 3.01 -24.70
CA LEU A 624 -16.67 4.34 -24.82
C LEU A 624 -18.02 4.38 -24.10
N HIS A 625 -18.09 5.21 -23.05
CA HIS A 625 -19.17 5.21 -22.06
C HIS A 625 -19.83 6.60 -21.99
N SER A 626 -21.13 6.65 -21.75
CA SER A 626 -21.86 7.91 -21.56
C SER A 626 -22.94 7.75 -20.49
N HIS A 627 -22.85 8.52 -19.41
CA HIS A 627 -23.75 8.44 -18.26
C HIS A 627 -24.52 9.76 -18.09
N VAL A 628 -25.69 9.75 -17.44
CA VAL A 628 -26.66 10.87 -17.52
C VAL A 628 -26.17 12.22 -16.95
N GLN A 629 -25.10 12.18 -16.15
CA GLN A 629 -24.45 13.32 -15.53
C GLN A 629 -23.80 14.24 -16.58
N THR A 630 -23.77 15.54 -16.29
CA THR A 630 -23.14 16.55 -17.15
C THR A 630 -21.75 16.95 -16.64
N TYR A 631 -20.92 17.55 -17.50
CA TYR A 631 -19.66 18.14 -17.08
C TYR A 631 -19.94 19.33 -16.13
N PRO A 632 -19.28 19.42 -14.95
CA PRO A 632 -19.45 20.55 -14.03
C PRO A 632 -18.63 21.79 -14.42
N VAL A 633 -17.75 21.65 -15.42
CA VAL A 633 -16.92 22.71 -16.01
C VAL A 633 -16.76 22.42 -17.50
N GLY A 634 -16.85 23.45 -18.35
CA GLY A 634 -16.84 23.30 -19.80
C GLY A 634 -18.24 23.50 -20.39
N SER A 635 -18.69 22.57 -21.24
CA SER A 635 -19.95 22.70 -21.99
C SER A 635 -21.25 22.59 -21.19
N ASN A 636 -21.20 22.01 -19.98
CA ASN A 636 -22.37 21.53 -19.23
C ASN A 636 -23.22 20.47 -19.98
N GLN A 637 -22.69 19.85 -21.05
CA GLN A 637 -23.33 18.74 -21.77
C GLN A 637 -23.08 17.39 -21.05
N GLN A 638 -23.69 16.30 -21.54
CA GLN A 638 -23.56 14.97 -20.93
C GLN A 638 -22.12 14.44 -21.05
N GLN A 639 -21.61 13.82 -19.99
CA GLN A 639 -20.22 13.33 -19.92
C GLN A 639 -19.99 12.11 -20.82
N VAL A 640 -18.91 12.14 -21.59
CA VAL A 640 -18.40 10.99 -22.35
C VAL A 640 -17.01 10.60 -21.80
N THR A 641 -16.84 9.32 -21.50
CA THR A 641 -15.66 8.80 -20.80
C THR A 641 -15.24 7.44 -21.36
N CYS A 642 -14.13 6.91 -20.86
CA CYS A 642 -13.79 5.50 -21.03
C CYS A 642 -13.94 4.74 -19.71
N TYR A 643 -14.74 3.68 -19.74
CA TYR A 643 -15.06 2.82 -18.59
C TYR A 643 -14.68 1.37 -18.91
N HIS A 644 -14.08 0.67 -17.96
CA HIS A 644 -13.51 -0.67 -18.23
C HIS A 644 -14.53 -1.81 -18.17
N TYR A 645 -15.63 -1.65 -17.45
CA TYR A 645 -16.64 -2.70 -17.28
C TYR A 645 -17.74 -2.63 -18.34
N LYS A 646 -18.32 -3.79 -18.63
CA LYS A 646 -19.46 -3.94 -19.57
C LYS A 646 -20.73 -3.41 -18.90
N ASP A 647 -21.39 -2.46 -19.54
CA ASP A 647 -22.59 -1.76 -19.11
C ASP A 647 -23.42 -1.37 -20.34
N ASN A 648 -24.73 -1.21 -20.20
CA ASN A 648 -25.65 -0.78 -21.25
C ASN A 648 -25.33 0.68 -21.69
N ASN A 649 -24.77 1.49 -20.78
CA ASN A 649 -24.23 2.83 -21.06
C ASN A 649 -22.95 2.85 -21.93
N ASN A 650 -22.59 1.70 -22.51
CA ASN A 650 -21.53 1.57 -23.51
C ASN A 650 -22.10 1.28 -24.92
N GLU A 651 -23.44 1.23 -25.09
CA GLU A 651 -24.10 0.97 -26.38
C GLU A 651 -24.22 2.22 -27.26
N TRP A 652 -23.71 2.12 -28.49
CA TRP A 652 -23.81 3.15 -29.52
C TRP A 652 -24.43 2.60 -30.81
N THR A 653 -25.35 3.35 -31.39
CA THR A 653 -26.00 3.03 -32.67
C THR A 653 -25.35 3.83 -33.79
N VAL A 654 -25.01 3.17 -34.91
CA VAL A 654 -24.44 3.83 -36.10
C VAL A 654 -25.56 4.40 -36.96
N LEU A 655 -25.65 5.72 -37.07
CA LEU A 655 -26.69 6.42 -37.86
C LEU A 655 -26.09 7.21 -39.05
N PRO A 656 -26.86 7.38 -40.14
CA PRO A 656 -26.47 8.28 -41.24
C PRO A 656 -26.47 9.75 -40.81
N ARG A 657 -25.92 10.63 -41.65
CA ARG A 657 -25.84 12.09 -41.40
C ARG A 657 -27.22 12.74 -41.32
N TRP A 658 -27.30 14.02 -40.93
CA TRP A 658 -28.58 14.76 -40.89
C TRP A 658 -29.09 15.17 -42.29
N ASP A 659 -28.22 15.23 -43.31
CA ASP A 659 -28.59 15.51 -44.71
C ASP A 659 -28.95 14.26 -45.52
N GLU A 660 -28.79 13.07 -44.94
CA GLU A 660 -29.21 11.79 -45.54
C GLU A 660 -30.58 11.37 -45.00
N PRO A 661 -31.38 10.60 -45.76
CA PRO A 661 -32.66 10.10 -45.29
C PRO A 661 -32.49 9.27 -44.00
N PRO A 662 -33.44 9.34 -43.05
CA PRO A 662 -33.34 8.62 -41.78
C PRO A 662 -33.26 7.11 -42.00
N TYR A 663 -32.55 6.41 -41.10
CA TYR A 663 -32.36 4.97 -41.21
C TYR A 663 -33.71 4.24 -41.18
N ASN A 664 -34.00 3.49 -42.24
CA ASN A 664 -35.18 2.64 -42.34
C ASN A 664 -34.78 1.19 -42.02
N PRO A 665 -35.28 0.59 -40.91
CA PRO A 665 -34.98 -0.80 -40.53
C PRO A 665 -35.30 -1.84 -41.61
N ASN A 666 -36.26 -1.55 -42.48
CA ASN A 666 -36.73 -2.43 -43.56
C ASN A 666 -36.05 -2.16 -44.91
N GLY A 667 -35.19 -1.14 -45.02
CA GLY A 667 -34.45 -0.81 -46.25
C GLY A 667 -33.29 -1.77 -46.54
N GLU A 668 -32.61 -1.60 -47.68
CA GLU A 668 -31.41 -2.38 -48.02
C GLU A 668 -30.28 -2.19 -46.98
N MET A 669 -29.48 -3.24 -46.76
CA MET A 669 -28.37 -3.17 -45.79
C MET A 669 -27.17 -2.44 -46.37
N ARG A 670 -27.00 -1.17 -45.98
CA ARG A 670 -25.76 -0.41 -46.17
C ARG A 670 -24.71 -0.86 -45.16
N PHE A 671 -23.59 -1.39 -45.65
CA PHE A 671 -22.42 -1.72 -44.83
C PHE A 671 -21.53 -0.48 -44.62
N LEU A 672 -20.87 -0.41 -43.45
CA LEU A 672 -19.96 0.67 -43.09
C LEU A 672 -18.60 0.49 -43.78
N LYS A 673 -18.12 1.54 -44.46
CA LYS A 673 -16.89 1.53 -45.26
C LYS A 673 -15.85 2.54 -44.77
N HIS A 674 -14.61 2.38 -45.25
CA HIS A 674 -13.58 3.40 -45.04
C HIS A 674 -13.97 4.72 -45.72
N GLY A 675 -13.92 5.82 -44.97
CA GLY A 675 -14.20 7.16 -45.46
C GLY A 675 -15.66 7.60 -45.26
N ASP A 676 -16.55 6.70 -44.85
CA ASP A 676 -17.92 7.03 -44.46
C ASP A 676 -17.94 8.06 -43.33
N VAL A 677 -18.97 8.91 -43.32
CA VAL A 677 -19.22 9.89 -42.25
C VAL A 677 -20.54 9.53 -41.58
N ILE A 678 -20.49 9.29 -40.27
CA ILE A 678 -21.59 8.77 -39.46
C ILE A 678 -21.90 9.69 -38.28
N ARG A 679 -23.06 9.47 -37.66
CA ARG A 679 -23.33 9.87 -36.28
C ARG A 679 -23.28 8.62 -35.39
N LEU A 680 -22.73 8.78 -34.18
CA LEU A 680 -22.78 7.77 -33.13
C LEU A 680 -23.80 8.25 -32.09
N ASN A 681 -24.91 7.51 -31.95
CA ASN A 681 -25.98 7.85 -31.03
C ASN A 681 -25.96 6.91 -29.81
N HIS A 682 -25.94 7.46 -28.60
CA HIS A 682 -25.87 6.68 -27.36
C HIS A 682 -27.23 6.07 -27.02
N ALA A 683 -27.37 4.75 -27.11
CA ALA A 683 -28.69 4.11 -27.14
C ALA A 683 -29.54 4.32 -25.87
N PRO A 684 -29.00 4.36 -24.63
CA PRO A 684 -29.79 4.66 -23.42
C PRO A 684 -30.24 6.12 -23.26
N THR A 685 -29.54 7.11 -23.82
CA THR A 685 -29.89 8.54 -23.65
C THR A 685 -30.29 9.25 -24.94
N THR A 686 -30.26 8.56 -26.09
CA THR A 686 -30.59 9.05 -27.44
C THR A 686 -29.77 10.26 -27.93
N ARG A 687 -28.68 10.61 -27.24
CA ARG A 687 -27.82 11.76 -27.57
C ARG A 687 -26.72 11.38 -28.56
N ASN A 688 -26.28 12.34 -29.36
CA ASN A 688 -25.22 12.14 -30.34
C ASN A 688 -23.85 12.46 -29.73
N LEU A 689 -22.82 11.70 -30.15
CA LEU A 689 -21.42 11.98 -29.82
C LEU A 689 -20.98 13.27 -30.51
N HIS A 690 -20.56 14.25 -29.73
CA HIS A 690 -20.35 15.63 -30.15
C HIS A 690 -18.96 16.12 -29.74
N SER A 691 -18.38 17.10 -30.44
CA SER A 691 -17.19 17.82 -29.98
C SER A 691 -17.18 19.26 -30.47
N HIS A 692 -16.79 20.16 -29.58
CA HIS A 692 -16.93 21.61 -29.70
C HIS A 692 -15.65 22.30 -29.21
N THR A 693 -15.48 23.59 -29.49
CA THR A 693 -14.20 24.30 -29.31
C THR A 693 -13.79 24.59 -27.85
N VAL A 694 -14.49 24.03 -26.86
CA VAL A 694 -14.11 24.14 -25.43
C VAL A 694 -13.01 23.12 -25.10
N HIS A 695 -12.11 23.51 -24.21
CA HIS A 695 -10.95 22.69 -23.82
C HIS A 695 -11.35 21.57 -22.85
N ALA A 696 -10.85 20.35 -23.09
CA ALA A 696 -11.14 19.17 -22.29
C ALA A 696 -10.86 19.39 -20.77
N PRO A 697 -11.61 18.74 -19.86
CA PRO A 697 -11.58 19.03 -18.43
C PRO A 697 -10.19 18.88 -17.78
N VAL A 698 -9.40 17.88 -18.19
CA VAL A 698 -8.03 17.62 -17.72
C VAL A 698 -7.02 17.94 -18.83
N THR A 699 -7.14 17.34 -20.03
CA THR A 699 -6.18 17.51 -21.13
C THR A 699 -6.43 18.81 -21.91
N LYS A 700 -6.10 19.97 -21.31
CA LYS A 700 -6.40 21.31 -21.86
C LYS A 700 -5.90 21.61 -23.27
N LEU A 701 -4.96 20.83 -23.82
CA LEU A 701 -4.52 20.97 -25.21
C LEU A 701 -5.62 20.54 -26.21
N ASN A 702 -6.41 19.52 -25.83
CA ASN A 702 -7.42 18.87 -26.66
C ASN A 702 -8.80 19.52 -26.47
N TYR A 703 -9.71 19.28 -27.42
CA TYR A 703 -11.11 19.67 -27.29
C TYR A 703 -11.90 18.65 -26.45
N GLU A 704 -12.92 19.15 -25.77
CA GLU A 704 -13.92 18.38 -25.02
C GLU A 704 -14.75 17.50 -25.98
N VAL A 705 -15.11 16.29 -25.54
CA VAL A 705 -16.01 15.38 -26.25
C VAL A 705 -17.17 15.07 -25.31
N SER A 706 -18.38 15.08 -25.82
CA SER A 706 -19.62 15.14 -25.02
C SER A 706 -20.78 14.45 -25.72
N CYS A 707 -21.92 14.32 -25.03
CA CYS A 707 -23.19 13.89 -25.61
C CYS A 707 -24.19 15.05 -25.66
N TYR A 708 -24.58 15.45 -26.87
CA TYR A 708 -25.49 16.56 -27.16
C TYR A 708 -26.72 16.12 -27.97
N GLY A 709 -27.75 16.97 -28.00
CA GLY A 709 -28.93 16.76 -28.83
C GLY A 709 -29.81 15.57 -28.42
N ASN A 710 -30.60 15.09 -29.39
CA ASN A 710 -31.39 13.86 -29.33
C ASN A 710 -31.59 13.31 -30.78
N GLU A 711 -32.64 12.54 -31.04
CA GLU A 711 -32.97 12.02 -32.39
C GLU A 711 -33.40 13.08 -33.42
N THR A 712 -33.80 14.28 -32.97
CA THR A 712 -34.32 15.38 -33.82
C THR A 712 -33.55 16.70 -33.70
N ILE A 713 -32.79 16.87 -32.61
CA ILE A 713 -31.96 18.04 -32.32
C ILE A 713 -30.50 17.61 -32.41
N GLY A 714 -29.73 18.29 -33.25
CA GLY A 714 -28.29 18.09 -33.42
C GLY A 714 -27.75 19.00 -34.51
N ASP A 715 -26.46 18.88 -34.83
CA ASP A 715 -25.79 19.77 -35.78
C ASP A 715 -24.64 19.08 -36.56
N SER A 716 -23.81 19.87 -37.25
CA SER A 716 -22.68 19.38 -38.03
C SER A 716 -21.44 18.97 -37.20
N HIS A 717 -21.46 19.15 -35.88
CA HIS A 717 -20.44 18.66 -34.93
C HIS A 717 -20.78 17.26 -34.38
N ASP A 718 -21.93 16.68 -34.76
CA ASP A 718 -22.24 15.27 -34.50
C ASP A 718 -21.55 14.31 -35.50
N TYR A 719 -20.82 14.84 -36.48
CA TYR A 719 -20.31 14.11 -37.65
C TYR A 719 -18.89 13.56 -37.46
N TRP A 720 -18.77 12.23 -37.43
CA TRP A 720 -17.51 11.50 -37.31
C TRP A 720 -17.20 10.69 -38.57
N LYS A 721 -16.07 10.98 -39.21
CA LYS A 721 -15.55 10.24 -40.35
C LYS A 721 -14.77 9.00 -39.88
N VAL A 722 -15.07 7.85 -40.48
CA VAL A 722 -14.46 6.56 -40.13
C VAL A 722 -13.22 6.31 -40.99
N GLU A 723 -12.05 6.46 -40.39
CA GLU A 723 -10.78 6.08 -40.99
C GLU A 723 -10.42 4.64 -40.57
N VAL A 724 -10.03 3.79 -41.53
CA VAL A 724 -9.54 2.43 -41.26
C VAL A 724 -8.02 2.47 -41.29
N VAL A 725 -7.38 1.91 -40.27
CA VAL A 725 -5.91 1.83 -40.20
C VAL A 725 -5.43 0.56 -40.89
N ASP A 726 -5.94 -0.58 -40.45
CA ASP A 726 -5.66 -1.93 -40.95
C ASP A 726 -6.59 -2.95 -40.25
N ASP A 727 -6.60 -4.18 -40.75
CA ASP A 727 -7.15 -5.34 -40.07
C ASP A 727 -6.04 -6.28 -39.59
N ILE A 728 -6.16 -6.74 -38.34
CA ILE A 728 -5.18 -7.60 -37.64
C ILE A 728 -4.89 -8.91 -38.39
N LYS A 729 -5.81 -9.39 -39.25
CA LYS A 729 -5.66 -10.64 -40.02
C LYS A 729 -5.65 -10.43 -41.53
N ARG A 730 -6.29 -9.37 -42.06
CA ARG A 730 -6.36 -9.09 -43.50
C ARG A 730 -5.41 -7.99 -44.00
N GLY A 731 -4.74 -7.28 -43.10
CA GLY A 731 -3.80 -6.20 -43.44
C GLY A 731 -4.49 -4.90 -43.85
N ALA A 732 -3.84 -4.10 -44.70
CA ALA A 732 -4.25 -2.72 -44.97
C ALA A 732 -5.35 -2.55 -46.03
N LYS A 733 -5.74 -3.59 -46.78
CA LYS A 733 -6.84 -3.53 -47.76
C LYS A 733 -8.08 -4.23 -47.21
N VAL A 734 -9.10 -3.44 -46.88
CA VAL A 734 -10.27 -3.87 -46.10
C VAL A 734 -11.53 -3.20 -46.66
N ASP A 735 -12.28 -3.90 -47.54
CA ASP A 735 -13.44 -3.33 -48.24
C ASP A 735 -14.72 -3.20 -47.38
N LYS A 736 -14.74 -3.89 -46.23
CA LYS A 736 -15.81 -3.85 -45.22
C LYS A 736 -15.19 -3.89 -43.83
N ILE A 737 -15.71 -3.10 -42.89
CA ILE A 737 -15.22 -3.09 -41.50
C ILE A 737 -15.72 -4.33 -40.75
N HIS A 738 -14.81 -4.99 -40.02
CA HIS A 738 -15.08 -6.20 -39.24
C HIS A 738 -15.02 -5.94 -37.73
N SER A 739 -15.92 -6.57 -36.97
CA SER A 739 -15.85 -6.59 -35.50
C SER A 739 -14.58 -7.31 -35.02
N LEU A 740 -14.04 -6.87 -33.86
CA LEU A 740 -12.84 -7.37 -33.19
C LEU A 740 -11.48 -7.27 -33.93
N THR A 741 -11.43 -7.37 -35.27
CA THR A 741 -10.17 -7.46 -36.03
C THR A 741 -9.74 -6.17 -36.74
N THR A 742 -10.68 -5.31 -37.14
CA THR A 742 -10.36 -4.05 -37.84
C THR A 742 -10.08 -2.92 -36.83
N ARG A 743 -9.00 -2.15 -37.08
CA ARG A 743 -8.65 -0.95 -36.29
C ARG A 743 -9.14 0.31 -36.99
N LEU A 744 -9.87 1.14 -36.24
CA LEU A 744 -10.53 2.35 -36.71
C LEU A 744 -9.95 3.59 -36.02
N ARG A 745 -10.08 4.76 -36.67
CA ARG A 745 -10.00 6.08 -36.03
C ARG A 745 -11.24 6.86 -36.39
N PHE A 746 -11.79 7.62 -35.44
CA PHE A 746 -12.89 8.55 -35.70
C PHE A 746 -12.33 9.96 -35.81
N LYS A 747 -12.48 10.58 -36.97
CA LYS A 747 -12.09 11.97 -37.22
C LYS A 747 -13.34 12.85 -37.20
N HIS A 748 -13.37 13.85 -36.33
CA HIS A 748 -14.43 14.84 -36.29
C HIS A 748 -14.44 15.67 -37.59
N ASN A 749 -15.57 15.72 -38.29
CA ASN A 749 -15.60 16.24 -39.66
C ASN A 749 -15.39 17.76 -39.74
N HIS A 750 -15.99 18.55 -38.83
CA HIS A 750 -15.88 20.01 -38.84
C HIS A 750 -14.56 20.51 -38.22
N LEU A 751 -14.29 20.17 -36.94
CA LEU A 751 -13.06 20.55 -36.23
C LEU A 751 -11.77 19.85 -36.72
N GLY A 752 -11.87 18.78 -37.52
CA GLY A 752 -10.72 18.04 -38.06
C GLY A 752 -9.92 17.19 -37.06
N CYS A 753 -10.30 17.18 -35.78
CA CYS A 753 -9.62 16.49 -34.68
C CYS A 753 -9.95 14.97 -34.63
N TYR A 754 -9.20 14.20 -33.83
CA TYR A 754 -9.34 12.73 -33.72
C TYR A 754 -9.80 12.29 -32.32
N LEU A 755 -10.77 11.37 -32.26
CA LEU A 755 -11.29 10.81 -31.02
C LEU A 755 -10.21 9.99 -30.28
N ARG A 756 -9.83 10.44 -29.08
CA ARG A 756 -8.67 9.93 -28.34
C ARG A 756 -9.00 9.68 -26.87
N ALA A 757 -8.75 8.46 -26.41
CA ALA A 757 -8.78 8.10 -24.99
C ALA A 757 -7.36 7.72 -24.55
N ALA A 758 -6.73 8.64 -23.80
CA ALA A 758 -5.40 8.45 -23.23
C ALA A 758 -5.50 7.84 -21.83
N ASN A 759 -4.43 7.91 -21.03
CA ASN A 759 -4.45 7.44 -19.64
C ASN A 759 -4.67 8.59 -18.63
N ALA A 760 -5.33 9.67 -19.07
CA ALA A 760 -5.76 10.77 -18.22
C ALA A 760 -7.05 10.36 -17.48
N ILE A 761 -7.03 10.50 -16.15
CA ILE A 761 -8.15 10.11 -15.27
C ILE A 761 -8.91 11.36 -14.85
N LEU A 762 -10.24 11.32 -14.97
CA LEU A 762 -11.12 12.41 -14.54
C LEU A 762 -11.17 12.52 -13.00
N PRO A 763 -11.40 13.71 -12.43
CA PRO A 763 -11.61 13.86 -10.99
C PRO A 763 -12.86 13.11 -10.50
N GLN A 764 -13.10 13.12 -9.19
CA GLN A 764 -14.19 12.37 -8.55
C GLN A 764 -15.60 12.62 -9.13
N TRP A 765 -15.86 13.79 -9.74
CA TRP A 765 -17.13 14.10 -10.42
C TRP A 765 -17.35 13.34 -11.74
N GLY A 766 -16.28 12.80 -12.34
CA GLY A 766 -16.29 11.89 -13.48
C GLY A 766 -15.94 10.47 -13.05
N PHE A 767 -16.29 10.09 -11.81
CA PHE A 767 -16.18 8.75 -11.24
C PHE A 767 -14.78 8.09 -11.30
N LYS A 768 -13.71 8.88 -11.42
CA LYS A 768 -12.34 8.40 -11.71
C LYS A 768 -12.25 7.50 -12.97
N GLN A 769 -13.15 7.73 -13.95
CA GLN A 769 -13.10 7.15 -15.28
C GLN A 769 -12.05 7.86 -16.17
N VAL A 770 -11.74 7.29 -17.33
CA VAL A 770 -10.76 7.85 -18.27
C VAL A 770 -11.37 8.98 -19.11
N GLU A 771 -10.60 10.05 -19.31
CA GLU A 771 -10.97 11.20 -20.17
C GLU A 771 -10.97 10.81 -21.65
N VAL A 772 -12.08 11.09 -22.34
CA VAL A 772 -12.18 11.08 -23.80
C VAL A 772 -12.06 12.52 -24.30
N SER A 773 -11.25 12.74 -25.33
CA SER A 773 -10.96 14.07 -25.87
C SER A 773 -10.80 14.02 -27.40
N CYS A 774 -10.90 15.18 -28.06
CA CYS A 774 -10.63 15.30 -29.50
C CYS A 774 -9.26 15.94 -29.71
N ASP A 775 -8.30 15.16 -30.20
CA ASP A 775 -6.92 15.57 -30.41
C ASP A 775 -6.74 16.32 -31.74
N LYS A 776 -6.05 17.45 -31.70
CA LYS A 776 -5.89 18.36 -32.83
C LYS A 776 -4.82 17.87 -33.82
N GLU A 777 -3.90 17.02 -33.38
CA GLU A 777 -2.82 16.50 -34.22
C GLU A 777 -3.20 15.19 -34.90
N ASN A 778 -3.07 15.13 -36.24
CA ASN A 778 -3.15 13.86 -36.95
C ASN A 778 -1.85 13.09 -36.78
N ASN A 779 -1.78 12.24 -35.76
CA ASN A 779 -0.68 11.29 -35.56
C ASN A 779 -1.13 9.84 -35.83
N PRO A 780 -0.93 9.28 -37.04
CA PRO A 780 -1.24 7.89 -37.37
C PRO A 780 -0.39 6.82 -36.65
N LYS A 781 0.41 7.21 -35.65
CA LYS A 781 1.14 6.28 -34.77
C LYS A 781 0.62 6.28 -33.33
N ASP A 782 -0.29 7.19 -32.95
CA ASP A 782 -0.85 7.18 -31.60
C ASP A 782 -1.95 6.13 -31.45
N ILE A 783 -1.61 5.06 -30.72
CA ILE A 783 -2.47 3.92 -30.40
C ILE A 783 -3.72 4.37 -29.60
N HIS A 784 -3.64 5.48 -28.85
CA HIS A 784 -4.79 6.03 -28.11
C HIS A 784 -5.87 6.65 -29.02
N THR A 785 -5.59 6.85 -30.31
CA THR A 785 -6.59 7.21 -31.34
C THR A 785 -7.24 6.00 -32.00
N TYR A 786 -6.76 4.79 -31.71
CA TYR A 786 -7.27 3.56 -32.32
C TYR A 786 -8.44 3.01 -31.51
N TRP A 787 -9.51 2.64 -32.21
CA TRP A 787 -10.70 2.01 -31.68
C TRP A 787 -10.96 0.69 -32.39
N ASN A 788 -11.53 -0.27 -31.67
CA ASN A 788 -12.12 -1.47 -32.26
C ASN A 788 -13.58 -1.61 -31.80
N VAL A 789 -14.39 -2.28 -32.61
CA VAL A 789 -15.74 -2.68 -32.21
C VAL A 789 -15.60 -3.99 -31.43
N GLU A 790 -16.02 -3.98 -30.16
CA GLU A 790 -15.93 -5.14 -29.25
C GLU A 790 -17.21 -5.97 -29.34
N SER A 791 -18.36 -5.40 -28.95
CA SER A 791 -19.67 -6.02 -29.13
C SER A 791 -20.44 -5.41 -30.30
N HIS A 792 -21.28 -6.22 -30.94
CA HIS A 792 -22.08 -5.84 -32.09
C HIS A 792 -23.37 -6.67 -32.12
N TRP A 793 -24.51 -6.01 -32.31
CA TRP A 793 -25.84 -6.63 -32.39
C TRP A 793 -26.62 -6.05 -33.57
N ASN A 794 -27.13 -6.94 -34.43
CA ASN A 794 -28.01 -6.61 -35.56
C ASN A 794 -28.70 -7.91 -36.02
N ASP A 795 -30.02 -8.01 -35.81
CA ASP A 795 -30.80 -9.22 -36.10
C ASP A 795 -30.87 -9.59 -37.59
N ARG A 796 -30.47 -8.66 -38.48
CA ARG A 796 -30.46 -8.86 -39.94
C ARG A 796 -29.18 -9.55 -40.44
N LEU A 797 -28.19 -9.78 -39.57
CA LEU A 797 -26.86 -10.29 -39.93
C LEU A 797 -26.54 -11.62 -39.22
N PRO A 798 -25.84 -12.56 -39.88
CA PRO A 798 -25.46 -13.83 -39.27
C PRO A 798 -24.35 -13.66 -38.23
N ALA A 799 -24.39 -14.47 -37.16
CA ALA A 799 -23.34 -14.57 -36.15
C ALA A 799 -21.98 -15.01 -36.76
N GLY A 800 -20.87 -14.49 -36.23
CA GLY A 800 -19.52 -14.75 -36.74
C GLY A 800 -18.90 -16.09 -36.31
N ASP A 801 -17.99 -16.64 -37.12
CA ASP A 801 -17.23 -17.86 -36.79
C ASP A 801 -16.08 -17.56 -35.80
N THR A 802 -16.10 -18.24 -34.65
CA THR A 802 -15.11 -18.12 -33.57
C THR A 802 -13.67 -18.39 -34.01
N LYS A 803 -13.44 -19.14 -35.10
CA LYS A 803 -12.10 -19.41 -35.66
C LYS A 803 -11.35 -18.11 -36.01
N PHE A 804 -12.06 -17.03 -36.34
CA PHE A 804 -11.42 -15.76 -36.69
C PHE A 804 -10.86 -14.98 -35.49
N TYR A 805 -11.18 -15.33 -34.25
CA TYR A 805 -10.81 -14.50 -33.09
C TYR A 805 -9.54 -14.90 -32.34
N ARG A 806 -8.85 -15.99 -32.72
CA ARG A 806 -7.60 -16.40 -32.03
C ARG A 806 -6.50 -15.33 -32.10
N SER A 807 -6.09 -14.81 -30.94
CA SER A 807 -4.89 -14.01 -30.70
C SER A 807 -3.60 -14.86 -30.63
N PRO A 808 -2.41 -14.30 -30.91
CA PRO A 808 -1.13 -14.98 -30.74
C PRO A 808 -0.47 -14.67 -29.38
N PHE A 809 -0.04 -15.73 -28.67
CA PHE A 809 0.53 -15.65 -27.31
C PHE A 809 1.52 -14.50 -27.06
N LEU A 810 2.44 -14.20 -27.99
CA LEU A 810 3.44 -13.13 -27.80
C LEU A 810 2.80 -11.73 -27.70
N ARG A 811 1.70 -11.48 -28.42
CA ARG A 811 0.92 -10.24 -28.31
C ARG A 811 0.22 -10.15 -26.97
N ASP A 812 -0.38 -11.24 -26.52
CA ASP A 812 -1.16 -11.27 -25.27
C ASP A 812 -0.25 -11.19 -24.04
N PHE A 813 0.90 -11.87 -24.09
CA PHE A 813 2.00 -11.74 -23.15
C PHE A 813 2.50 -10.30 -23.06
N TRP A 814 2.76 -9.63 -24.20
CA TRP A 814 3.20 -8.23 -24.20
C TRP A 814 2.10 -7.30 -23.67
N HIS A 815 0.85 -7.49 -24.09
CA HIS A 815 -0.30 -6.69 -23.66
C HIS A 815 -0.55 -6.80 -22.15
N LEU A 816 -0.51 -8.01 -21.59
CA LEU A 816 -0.61 -8.22 -20.14
C LEU A 816 0.57 -7.59 -19.41
N ASN A 817 1.80 -7.71 -19.92
CA ASN A 817 2.97 -7.08 -19.27
C ASN A 817 2.91 -5.55 -19.29
N VAL A 818 2.50 -4.92 -20.39
CA VAL A 818 2.29 -3.47 -20.43
C VAL A 818 1.12 -3.05 -19.53
N ALA A 819 0.00 -3.80 -19.53
CA ALA A 819 -1.13 -3.53 -18.65
C ALA A 819 -0.75 -3.62 -17.15
N MET A 820 0.02 -4.64 -16.75
CA MET A 820 0.58 -4.73 -15.40
C MET A 820 1.44 -3.51 -15.06
N MET A 821 2.31 -3.06 -15.97
CA MET A 821 3.17 -1.89 -15.76
C MET A 821 2.35 -0.59 -15.64
N THR A 822 1.36 -0.37 -16.51
CA THR A 822 0.51 0.83 -16.45
C THR A 822 -0.34 0.86 -15.17
N SER A 823 -0.94 -0.27 -14.79
CA SER A 823 -1.73 -0.36 -13.55
C SER A 823 -0.85 -0.23 -12.31
N ASN A 824 0.37 -0.80 -12.31
CA ASN A 824 1.33 -0.64 -11.24
C ASN A 824 1.81 0.82 -11.08
N ASN A 825 1.90 1.57 -12.18
CA ASN A 825 2.21 3.01 -12.16
C ASN A 825 0.99 3.87 -11.76
N ALA A 826 -0.23 3.35 -11.86
CA ALA A 826 -1.46 4.02 -11.42
C ALA A 826 -1.76 3.84 -9.92
N LEU A 827 -1.04 2.96 -9.19
CA LEU A 827 -1.17 2.75 -7.74
C LEU A 827 -0.51 3.86 -6.91
N ILE A 828 -0.73 5.12 -7.31
CA ILE A 828 -0.25 6.32 -6.64
C ILE A 828 -1.08 6.57 -5.37
N PRO A 829 -0.46 6.87 -4.21
CA PRO A 829 -1.21 7.25 -3.02
C PRO A 829 -1.96 8.56 -3.28
N ASP A 830 -3.27 8.54 -3.05
CA ASP A 830 -4.12 9.74 -3.15
C ASP A 830 -3.76 10.67 -1.99
N PRO A 831 -3.20 11.88 -2.21
CA PRO A 831 -2.67 12.72 -1.14
C PRO A 831 -3.76 13.28 -0.22
N ASP A 832 -5.03 13.24 -0.63
CA ASP A 832 -6.20 13.56 0.19
C ASP A 832 -6.64 12.38 1.09
N LYS A 833 -5.97 11.21 1.03
CA LYS A 833 -6.32 10.01 1.81
C LYS A 833 -5.11 9.47 2.58
N GLU A 834 -5.15 9.58 3.91
CA GLU A 834 -4.18 8.92 4.78
C GLU A 834 -4.37 7.39 4.76
N ASP A 835 -3.32 6.66 4.43
CA ASP A 835 -3.24 5.20 4.58
C ASP A 835 -2.43 4.84 5.82
N ILE A 836 -3.14 4.48 6.89
CA ILE A 836 -2.58 4.12 8.20
C ILE A 836 -1.73 2.83 8.21
N LEU A 837 -1.74 2.06 7.11
CA LEU A 837 -0.89 0.88 6.94
C LEU A 837 0.38 1.18 6.13
N ALA A 838 0.37 2.24 5.32
CA ALA A 838 1.50 2.64 4.49
C ALA A 838 2.70 3.10 5.34
N SER A 839 3.91 2.89 4.81
CA SER A 839 5.17 3.25 5.48
C SER A 839 6.22 3.66 4.46
N LYS A 840 7.05 4.63 4.81
CA LYS A 840 8.09 5.19 3.92
C LYS A 840 9.35 4.31 3.98
N PRO A 841 10.14 4.23 2.89
CA PRO A 841 11.36 3.41 2.85
C PRO A 841 12.37 3.67 3.98
N PHE A 842 12.44 4.91 4.47
CA PHE A 842 13.29 5.30 5.61
C PHE A 842 12.79 4.81 6.98
N ASP A 843 11.49 4.48 7.11
CA ASP A 843 10.92 4.00 8.37
C ASP A 843 11.40 2.57 8.70
N TRP A 844 11.76 1.79 7.66
CA TRP A 844 11.99 0.35 7.77
C TRP A 844 13.28 -0.03 8.53
N PRO A 845 14.50 0.46 8.20
CA PRO A 845 15.73 -0.06 8.80
C PRO A 845 15.80 0.14 10.33
N LEU A 846 15.19 1.21 10.82
CA LEU A 846 15.14 1.56 12.24
C LEU A 846 13.85 1.07 12.94
N LEU A 847 12.91 0.42 12.24
CA LEU A 847 11.57 0.08 12.73
C LEU A 847 10.88 1.30 13.37
N HIS A 848 10.56 2.33 12.58
CA HIS A 848 9.70 3.43 13.03
C HIS A 848 8.23 3.00 13.09
N LEU A 849 7.71 2.39 12.03
CA LEU A 849 6.35 1.87 11.98
C LEU A 849 6.35 0.32 11.89
N GLY A 850 5.33 -0.32 12.45
CA GLY A 850 4.94 -1.70 12.13
C GLY A 850 3.58 -1.73 11.44
N LEU A 851 3.10 -2.91 11.03
CA LEU A 851 1.83 -3.04 10.27
C LEU A 851 0.84 -3.95 11.01
N ARG A 852 -0.38 -3.44 11.28
CA ARG A 852 -1.49 -4.24 11.86
C ARG A 852 -2.05 -5.19 10.80
N MET A 853 -1.97 -6.50 11.03
CA MET A 853 -2.24 -7.54 10.01
C MET A 853 -3.70 -8.05 9.98
N CYS A 854 -4.49 -7.74 11.00
CA CYS A 854 -5.89 -8.17 11.14
C CYS A 854 -6.68 -7.12 11.96
N GLY A 855 -7.93 -7.40 12.31
CA GLY A 855 -8.70 -6.57 13.25
C GLY A 855 -8.20 -6.72 14.70
N TRP A 856 -8.26 -5.65 15.49
CA TRP A 856 -7.74 -5.62 16.87
C TRP A 856 -8.85 -5.67 17.93
N ASN A 857 -9.89 -6.49 17.71
CA ASN A 857 -10.88 -6.82 18.74
C ASN A 857 -10.28 -7.78 19.79
N ASP A 858 -10.83 -7.82 21.00
CA ASP A 858 -10.31 -8.61 22.12
C ASP A 858 -10.73 -10.08 22.10
N THR A 859 -11.73 -10.41 21.28
CA THR A 859 -12.16 -11.79 20.98
C THR A 859 -11.34 -12.49 19.89
N GLN A 860 -10.50 -11.77 19.11
CA GLN A 860 -9.75 -12.32 17.97
C GLN A 860 -8.23 -12.29 18.18
N LEU A 861 -7.50 -13.18 17.48
CA LEU A 861 -6.04 -13.20 17.51
C LEU A 861 -5.48 -11.98 16.78
N LYS A 862 -4.77 -11.13 17.53
CA LYS A 862 -4.10 -9.94 16.99
C LYS A 862 -2.72 -10.32 16.42
N TYR A 863 -2.44 -9.92 15.18
CA TYR A 863 -1.14 -10.05 14.53
C TYR A 863 -0.59 -8.69 14.13
N TYR A 864 0.73 -8.55 14.24
CA TYR A 864 1.46 -7.34 13.89
C TYR A 864 2.71 -7.76 13.11
N LEU A 865 3.08 -7.00 12.08
CA LEU A 865 4.35 -7.19 11.38
C LEU A 865 5.38 -6.24 11.97
N MET A 866 6.36 -6.82 12.67
CA MET A 866 7.56 -6.16 13.13
C MET A 866 8.72 -7.17 13.07
N GLY A 867 9.90 -6.69 12.70
CA GLY A 867 11.14 -7.43 12.85
C GLY A 867 11.59 -7.62 14.29
N THR A 868 12.59 -8.48 14.51
CA THR A 868 13.28 -8.55 15.81
C THR A 868 14.23 -7.35 15.94
N PRO A 869 14.02 -6.39 16.88
CA PRO A 869 14.74 -5.11 16.86
C PRO A 869 16.27 -5.22 16.89
N ILE A 870 16.81 -6.19 17.63
CA ILE A 870 18.27 -6.44 17.70
C ILE A 870 18.84 -6.81 16.31
N ILE A 871 18.09 -7.56 15.49
CA ILE A 871 18.52 -7.94 14.14
C ILE A 871 18.47 -6.73 13.21
N TRP A 872 17.39 -5.95 13.25
CA TRP A 872 17.17 -4.82 12.34
C TRP A 872 18.09 -3.64 12.63
N TRP A 873 18.20 -3.23 13.90
CA TRP A 873 19.14 -2.19 14.31
C TRP A 873 20.59 -2.63 14.15
N GLY A 874 20.91 -3.88 14.54
CA GLY A 874 22.27 -4.43 14.39
C GLY A 874 22.72 -4.51 12.94
N SER A 875 21.85 -4.96 12.03
CA SER A 875 22.16 -5.04 10.60
C SER A 875 22.26 -3.66 9.94
N THR A 876 21.38 -2.72 10.29
CA THR A 876 21.45 -1.32 9.84
C THR A 876 22.76 -0.65 10.29
N VAL A 877 23.16 -0.81 11.56
CA VAL A 877 24.45 -0.33 12.06
C VAL A 877 25.64 -1.00 11.36
N SER A 878 25.53 -2.30 11.04
CA SER A 878 26.62 -3.03 10.36
C SER A 878 26.98 -2.46 9.00
N LEU A 879 26.01 -1.93 8.24
CA LEU A 879 26.25 -1.29 6.94
C LEU A 879 27.10 -0.02 7.08
N GLY A 880 26.80 0.82 8.07
CA GLY A 880 27.60 2.00 8.38
C GLY A 880 29.02 1.63 8.83
N VAL A 881 29.14 0.63 9.73
CA VAL A 881 30.44 0.10 10.18
C VAL A 881 31.24 -0.50 9.01
N ALA A 882 30.59 -1.17 8.07
CA ALA A 882 31.22 -1.75 6.88
C ALA A 882 31.83 -0.67 5.97
N LEU A 883 31.09 0.41 5.69
CA LEU A 883 31.57 1.53 4.88
C LEU A 883 32.76 2.25 5.54
N VAL A 884 32.69 2.52 6.85
CA VAL A 884 33.80 3.10 7.62
C VAL A 884 35.02 2.17 7.63
N THR A 885 34.80 0.86 7.81
CA THR A 885 35.86 -0.16 7.78
C THR A 885 36.55 -0.23 6.41
N LEU A 886 35.78 -0.23 5.33
CA LEU A 886 36.28 -0.25 3.96
C LEU A 886 37.09 1.02 3.66
N GLY A 887 36.55 2.20 3.97
CA GLY A 887 37.25 3.48 3.80
C GLY A 887 38.56 3.54 4.60
N TRP A 888 38.55 3.06 5.85
CA TRP A 888 39.75 2.97 6.69
C TRP A 888 40.84 2.07 6.06
N TYR A 889 40.48 0.87 5.58
CA TYR A 889 41.44 -0.01 4.91
C TYR A 889 41.94 0.56 3.58
N VAL A 890 41.08 1.20 2.78
CA VAL A 890 41.51 1.87 1.53
C VAL A 890 42.50 3.00 1.82
N LEU A 891 42.24 3.85 2.81
CA LEU A 891 43.15 4.91 3.24
C LEU A 891 44.49 4.35 3.75
N ARG A 892 44.48 3.23 4.48
CA ARG A 892 45.70 2.58 4.97
C ARG A 892 46.48 1.87 3.86
N LYS A 893 45.80 1.23 2.89
CA LYS A 893 46.39 0.66 1.67
C LYS A 893 47.04 1.74 0.79
N GLN A 894 46.40 2.91 0.66
CA GLN A 894 46.98 4.07 -0.03
C GLN A 894 48.24 4.59 0.69
N ARG A 895 48.23 4.62 2.03
CA ARG A 895 49.41 4.87 2.88
C ARG A 895 50.39 3.68 2.99
N LYS A 896 50.28 2.68 2.11
CA LYS A 896 51.15 1.49 2.00
C LYS A 896 51.22 0.57 3.24
N TYR A 897 50.29 0.67 4.18
CA TYR A 897 50.14 -0.34 5.23
C TYR A 897 49.49 -1.61 4.65
N GLN A 898 50.11 -2.76 4.90
CA GLN A 898 49.56 -4.08 4.55
C GLN A 898 48.91 -4.71 5.79
N ASP A 899 47.59 -4.57 5.93
CA ASP A 899 46.82 -5.10 7.07
C ASP A 899 46.36 -6.56 6.89
N MET A 900 46.27 -7.05 5.65
CA MET A 900 45.77 -8.37 5.27
C MET A 900 46.56 -8.92 4.09
N ASN A 901 46.59 -10.23 3.91
CA ASN A 901 47.07 -10.84 2.67
C ASN A 901 46.10 -10.53 1.50
N GLU A 902 46.61 -10.56 0.27
CA GLU A 902 45.85 -10.26 -0.95
C GLU A 902 44.56 -11.10 -1.07
N ARG A 903 44.66 -12.42 -0.86
CA ARG A 903 43.50 -13.33 -0.85
C ARG A 903 42.51 -13.09 0.31
N GLU A 904 42.98 -12.61 1.46
CA GLU A 904 42.10 -12.24 2.58
C GLU A 904 41.33 -10.94 2.24
N TRP A 905 41.99 -10.01 1.55
CA TRP A 905 41.41 -8.78 1.04
C TRP A 905 40.40 -9.01 -0.08
N GLU A 906 40.69 -9.87 -1.06
CA GLU A 906 39.77 -10.28 -2.12
C GLU A 906 38.49 -10.91 -1.55
N HIS A 907 38.62 -11.83 -0.60
CA HIS A 907 37.50 -12.47 0.07
C HIS A 907 36.66 -11.45 0.88
N PHE A 908 37.31 -10.56 1.63
CA PHE A 908 36.62 -9.48 2.35
C PHE A 908 35.83 -8.57 1.39
N LEU A 909 36.41 -8.20 0.25
CA LEU A 909 35.73 -7.42 -0.78
C LEU A 909 34.60 -8.20 -1.46
N TYR A 910 34.76 -9.47 -1.79
CA TYR A 910 33.72 -10.28 -2.45
C TYR A 910 32.46 -10.38 -1.57
N VAL A 911 32.61 -10.80 -0.31
CA VAL A 911 31.47 -10.92 0.62
C VAL A 911 30.86 -9.54 0.90
N GLY A 912 31.70 -8.51 1.06
CA GLY A 912 31.27 -7.11 1.22
C GLY A 912 30.49 -6.58 0.02
N LYS A 913 30.94 -6.85 -1.22
CA LYS A 913 30.25 -6.48 -2.47
C LYS A 913 28.88 -7.16 -2.58
N VAL A 914 28.80 -8.47 -2.38
CA VAL A 914 27.54 -9.23 -2.50
C VAL A 914 26.51 -8.73 -1.48
N ALA A 915 26.91 -8.48 -0.23
CA ALA A 915 26.03 -7.94 0.79
C ALA A 915 25.66 -6.46 0.53
N LEU A 916 26.64 -5.59 0.27
CA LEU A 916 26.42 -4.15 0.11
C LEU A 916 25.67 -3.82 -1.19
N PHE A 917 26.05 -4.41 -2.33
CA PHE A 917 25.32 -4.20 -3.59
C PHE A 917 23.95 -4.87 -3.57
N GLY A 918 23.82 -6.04 -2.92
CA GLY A 918 22.52 -6.68 -2.71
C GLY A 918 21.59 -5.78 -1.91
N TRP A 919 22.08 -5.17 -0.84
CA TRP A 919 21.33 -4.17 -0.08
C TRP A 919 21.06 -2.90 -0.93
N ILE A 920 22.03 -2.36 -1.67
CA ILE A 920 21.85 -1.19 -2.54
C ILE A 920 20.75 -1.40 -3.59
N PHE A 921 20.68 -2.55 -4.27
CA PHE A 921 19.65 -2.76 -5.29
C PHE A 921 18.25 -2.94 -4.69
N HIS A 922 18.13 -3.50 -3.48
CA HIS A 922 16.83 -3.67 -2.80
C HIS A 922 16.49 -2.53 -1.81
N PHE A 923 17.41 -1.58 -1.55
CA PHE A 923 17.21 -0.44 -0.64
C PHE A 923 17.54 0.93 -1.23
N TRP A 924 18.68 1.09 -1.91
CA TRP A 924 19.28 2.40 -2.22
C TRP A 924 19.09 2.86 -3.68
N CYS A 925 18.53 1.96 -4.50
CA CYS A 925 17.50 2.34 -5.48
C CYS A 925 16.21 2.89 -4.82
N VAL A 926 16.30 3.26 -3.53
CA VAL A 926 15.50 4.07 -2.59
C VAL A 926 15.69 5.61 -2.60
N GLU A 927 16.80 6.16 -3.14
CA GLU A 927 16.97 7.65 -3.27
C GLU A 927 17.98 8.14 -4.32
N PHE A 928 19.08 7.42 -4.61
CA PHE A 928 20.28 8.07 -5.17
C PHE A 928 20.13 8.66 -6.59
N PHE A 929 19.07 8.32 -7.34
CA PHE A 929 18.81 8.87 -8.67
C PHE A 929 18.40 10.36 -8.65
N TRP A 930 18.08 10.94 -7.49
CA TRP A 930 17.82 12.37 -7.36
C TRP A 930 19.07 13.24 -7.63
N LEU A 931 20.26 12.76 -7.23
CA LEU A 931 21.54 13.44 -7.49
C LEU A 931 21.98 13.35 -8.95
N LEU A 932 21.74 12.21 -9.59
CA LEU A 932 22.07 11.97 -11.01
C LEU A 932 21.17 12.76 -11.99
N ARG A 933 20.11 13.41 -11.49
CA ARG A 933 19.26 14.32 -12.27
C ARG A 933 20.00 15.57 -12.79
N PHE A 934 21.21 15.85 -12.29
CA PHE A 934 22.03 17.01 -12.68
C PHE A 934 23.12 16.72 -13.73
N SER A 935 23.32 15.47 -14.16
CA SER A 935 24.35 15.11 -15.15
C SER A 935 23.76 14.36 -16.35
N MET A 936 23.79 15.01 -17.52
CA MET A 936 23.22 14.55 -18.79
C MET A 936 23.95 13.37 -19.44
N LEU A 937 23.22 12.64 -20.29
CA LEU A 937 23.68 11.64 -21.29
C LEU A 937 24.64 10.54 -20.80
N MET A 938 24.08 9.35 -20.52
CA MET A 938 24.30 8.11 -21.30
C MET A 938 23.43 6.96 -20.73
N LEU A 939 23.26 5.87 -21.49
CA LEU A 939 22.61 4.60 -21.07
C LEU A 939 21.10 4.66 -20.73
N PRO A 940 20.19 4.64 -21.74
CA PRO A 940 18.74 4.47 -21.54
C PRO A 940 18.33 3.01 -21.23
N PHE A 941 19.18 2.22 -20.56
CA PHE A 941 19.08 0.75 -20.51
C PHE A 941 18.93 0.11 -19.12
N LEU A 942 19.03 0.87 -18.01
CA LEU A 942 18.73 0.35 -16.66
C LEU A 942 17.43 0.96 -16.10
N ALA A 943 16.29 0.46 -16.58
CA ALA A 943 15.00 0.69 -15.94
C ALA A 943 14.85 -0.26 -14.73
N VAL A 944 15.22 0.22 -13.53
CA VAL A 944 15.25 -0.59 -12.28
C VAL A 944 14.59 0.21 -11.14
N PRO A 945 13.54 -0.29 -10.45
CA PRO A 945 12.37 0.60 -10.29
C PRO A 945 11.62 0.50 -8.95
N PHE A 946 12.15 0.96 -7.80
CA PHE A 946 11.36 1.11 -6.55
C PHE A 946 11.36 2.52 -5.92
N LEU A 947 12.37 3.36 -6.13
CA LEU A 947 12.30 4.82 -5.88
C LEU A 947 11.45 5.55 -6.91
N ILE A 948 11.58 5.17 -8.18
CA ILE A 948 10.88 5.80 -9.30
C ILE A 948 9.41 5.29 -9.38
N MET A 949 8.84 4.99 -8.22
CA MET A 949 7.44 4.64 -8.03
C MET A 949 6.89 5.51 -6.89
N GLY A 950 6.22 6.61 -7.25
CA GLY A 950 5.32 7.30 -6.32
C GLY A 950 4.09 6.42 -6.06
N ARG A 951 4.27 5.32 -5.32
CA ARG A 951 3.28 4.28 -5.07
C ARG A 951 3.06 4.07 -3.58
N VAL A 952 1.99 3.37 -3.21
CA VAL A 952 1.83 2.85 -1.85
C VAL A 952 2.91 1.80 -1.54
N THR A 953 3.60 1.95 -0.40
CA THR A 953 4.65 1.05 0.09
C THR A 953 4.41 0.62 1.55
N TYR A 954 4.87 -0.58 1.89
CA TYR A 954 4.59 -1.26 3.15
C TYR A 954 5.84 -1.99 3.68
N LEU A 955 5.96 -2.13 5.01
CA LEU A 955 7.13 -2.69 5.71
C LEU A 955 7.65 -4.04 5.14
N HIS A 956 6.77 -4.91 4.64
CA HIS A 956 7.16 -6.20 4.08
C HIS A 956 8.12 -6.09 2.87
N HIS A 957 8.12 -4.95 2.16
CA HIS A 957 9.03 -4.70 1.04
C HIS A 957 10.51 -4.64 1.47
N TYR A 958 10.80 -4.40 2.75
CA TYR A 958 12.17 -4.45 3.29
C TYR A 958 12.65 -5.87 3.59
N LEU A 959 11.78 -6.90 3.61
CA LEU A 959 12.18 -8.24 4.03
C LEU A 959 13.21 -8.93 3.09
N PRO A 960 13.21 -8.73 1.76
CA PRO A 960 14.30 -9.19 0.89
C PRO A 960 15.59 -8.40 1.12
N THR A 961 15.47 -7.12 1.43
CA THR A 961 16.55 -6.17 1.68
C THR A 961 17.29 -6.47 2.99
N LEU A 962 16.54 -6.81 4.04
CA LEU A 962 17.03 -7.23 5.35
C LEU A 962 18.00 -8.42 5.25
N TYR A 963 17.78 -9.35 4.32
CA TYR A 963 18.66 -10.52 4.15
C TYR A 963 20.10 -10.11 3.84
N PHE A 964 20.29 -9.15 2.94
CA PHE A 964 21.61 -8.63 2.60
C PHE A 964 22.25 -7.84 3.75
N ALA A 965 21.44 -7.10 4.54
CA ALA A 965 21.92 -6.43 5.75
C ALA A 965 22.32 -7.44 6.84
N VAL A 966 21.62 -8.57 6.97
CA VAL A 966 21.95 -9.67 7.90
C VAL A 966 23.22 -10.41 7.46
N LEU A 967 23.44 -10.60 6.16
CA LEU A 967 24.72 -11.09 5.62
C LEU A 967 25.88 -10.11 5.92
N MET A 968 25.64 -8.80 5.79
CA MET A 968 26.63 -7.77 6.16
C MET A 968 26.99 -7.84 7.66
N LEU A 969 26.00 -7.96 8.54
CA LEU A 969 26.21 -8.09 9.99
C LEU A 969 27.05 -9.31 10.34
N SER A 970 26.74 -10.47 9.76
CA SER A 970 27.55 -11.68 9.92
C SER A 970 28.98 -11.47 9.43
N HIS A 971 29.20 -10.80 8.28
CA HIS A 971 30.54 -10.54 7.74
C HIS A 971 31.36 -9.58 8.64
N VAL A 972 30.76 -8.50 9.15
CA VAL A 972 31.42 -7.57 10.08
C VAL A 972 31.83 -8.31 11.37
N LEU A 973 30.94 -9.12 11.94
CA LEU A 973 31.23 -9.91 13.14
C LEU A 973 32.26 -11.01 12.89
N ASP A 974 32.25 -11.65 11.72
CA ASP A 974 33.25 -12.64 11.33
C ASP A 974 34.63 -11.99 11.23
N HIS A 975 34.74 -10.88 10.51
CA HIS A 975 35.99 -10.14 10.33
C HIS A 975 36.60 -9.67 11.66
N TYR A 976 35.84 -8.93 12.47
CA TYR A 976 36.36 -8.34 13.70
C TYR A 976 36.53 -9.34 14.86
N ILE A 977 35.70 -10.39 14.93
CA ILE A 977 35.61 -11.26 16.11
C ILE A 977 35.97 -12.71 15.79
N PHE A 978 35.24 -13.40 14.92
CA PHE A 978 35.36 -14.86 14.80
C PHE A 978 36.55 -15.33 13.95
N SER A 979 36.88 -14.63 12.87
CA SER A 979 38.09 -14.83 12.05
C SER A 979 39.32 -14.17 12.68
N SER A 980 39.16 -12.96 13.25
CA SER A 980 40.21 -12.17 13.90
C SER A 980 41.20 -12.98 14.75
N ARG A 981 42.50 -12.87 14.43
CA ARG A 981 43.59 -13.60 15.09
C ARG A 981 43.89 -13.09 16.51
N ARG A 982 43.28 -11.98 16.95
CA ARG A 982 43.53 -11.34 18.25
C ARG A 982 42.79 -12.00 19.42
N PHE A 983 41.64 -12.64 19.18
CA PHE A 983 40.79 -13.19 20.23
C PHE A 983 40.98 -14.69 20.45
N THR A 984 40.90 -15.13 21.71
CA THR A 984 40.97 -16.56 22.06
C THR A 984 39.69 -17.30 21.63
N ARG A 985 39.77 -18.63 21.51
CA ARG A 985 38.58 -19.46 21.23
C ARG A 985 37.51 -19.34 22.33
N GLN A 986 37.91 -19.13 23.59
CA GLN A 986 36.99 -18.88 24.71
C GLN A 986 36.27 -17.54 24.53
N THR A 987 37.01 -16.46 24.25
CA THR A 987 36.42 -15.13 24.00
C THR A 987 35.42 -15.16 22.84
N LYS A 988 35.76 -15.85 21.73
CA LYS A 988 34.87 -16.02 20.57
C LYS A 988 33.59 -16.80 20.93
N ALA A 989 33.71 -17.86 21.72
CA ALA A 989 32.55 -18.64 22.19
C ALA A 989 31.67 -17.84 23.17
N ILE A 990 32.24 -17.02 24.05
CA ILE A 990 31.50 -16.13 24.95
C ILE A 990 30.72 -15.08 24.15
N VAL A 991 31.36 -14.40 23.19
CA VAL A 991 30.66 -13.41 22.34
C VAL A 991 29.55 -14.06 21.52
N PHE A 992 29.80 -15.23 20.92
CA PHE A 992 28.76 -15.99 20.22
C PHE A 992 27.60 -16.34 21.16
N GLY A 993 27.89 -16.82 22.37
CA GLY A 993 26.88 -17.15 23.38
C GLY A 993 26.03 -15.96 23.82
N VAL A 994 26.64 -14.78 24.02
CA VAL A 994 25.94 -13.54 24.37
C VAL A 994 25.04 -13.07 23.22
N LEU A 995 25.53 -13.08 21.98
CA LEU A 995 24.73 -12.72 20.80
C LEU A 995 23.57 -13.72 20.59
N ALA A 996 23.85 -15.02 20.66
CA ALA A 996 22.84 -16.07 20.56
C ALA A 996 21.76 -15.95 21.64
N PHE A 997 22.15 -15.66 22.89
CA PHE A 997 21.21 -15.42 23.99
C PHE A 997 20.36 -14.17 23.75
N ALA A 998 20.96 -13.05 23.34
CA ALA A 998 20.23 -11.82 23.05
C ALA A 998 19.20 -11.98 21.92
N LEU A 999 19.56 -12.69 20.85
CA LEU A 999 18.64 -13.04 19.76
C LEU A 999 17.48 -13.91 20.24
N VAL A 1000 17.76 -14.98 21.00
CA VAL A 1000 16.72 -15.89 21.53
C VAL A 1000 15.82 -15.19 22.55
N PHE A 1001 16.37 -14.32 23.41
CA PHE A 1001 15.60 -13.54 24.37
C PHE A 1001 14.68 -12.53 23.67
N CYS A 1002 15.19 -11.76 22.71
CA CYS A 1002 14.41 -10.77 21.98
C CYS A 1002 13.30 -11.43 21.14
N PHE A 1003 13.60 -12.55 20.47
CA PHE A 1003 12.58 -13.38 19.81
C PHE A 1003 11.54 -13.90 20.80
N TRP A 1004 11.95 -14.41 21.98
CA TRP A 1004 11.02 -14.92 22.99
C TRP A 1004 10.12 -13.81 23.59
N TRP A 1005 10.61 -12.58 23.68
CA TRP A 1005 9.83 -11.41 24.09
C TRP A 1005 8.76 -11.07 23.03
N PHE A 1006 9.19 -10.86 21.78
CA PHE A 1006 8.31 -10.44 20.69
C PHE A 1006 7.51 -11.58 20.04
N LYS A 1007 7.68 -12.85 20.45
CA LYS A 1007 7.02 -14.03 19.84
C LYS A 1007 5.50 -13.90 19.64
N GLY A 1008 4.80 -13.16 20.51
CA GLY A 1008 3.35 -12.94 20.40
C GLY A 1008 2.93 -12.21 19.12
N VAL A 1009 3.77 -11.30 18.62
CA VAL A 1009 3.57 -10.51 17.40
C VAL A 1009 3.33 -11.41 16.17
N ALA A 1010 4.06 -12.54 16.05
CA ALA A 1010 3.94 -13.50 14.94
C ALA A 1010 3.13 -14.76 15.28
N PHE A 1011 3.07 -15.21 16.54
CA PHE A 1011 2.25 -16.36 16.94
C PHE A 1011 0.78 -16.02 17.24
N GLY A 1012 0.46 -14.73 17.36
CA GLY A 1012 -0.87 -14.19 17.69
C GLY A 1012 -0.98 -13.84 19.17
N ILE A 1013 -1.42 -12.61 19.45
CA ILE A 1013 -1.74 -12.12 20.79
C ILE A 1013 -3.22 -12.41 21.08
N MET A 1014 -3.49 -13.00 22.25
CA MET A 1014 -4.85 -13.30 22.75
C MET A 1014 -5.31 -12.23 23.74
N GLY A 1015 -6.60 -11.90 23.73
CA GLY A 1015 -7.22 -11.02 24.72
C GLY A 1015 -6.92 -9.52 24.55
N PRO A 1016 -7.23 -8.70 25.56
CA PRO A 1016 -7.02 -7.26 25.54
C PRO A 1016 -5.55 -6.87 25.38
N ILE A 1017 -5.23 -6.05 24.38
CA ILE A 1017 -3.84 -5.68 24.09
C ILE A 1017 -3.16 -4.93 25.25
N ASN A 1018 -3.93 -4.16 26.02
CA ASN A 1018 -3.44 -3.34 27.12
C ASN A 1018 -2.95 -4.16 28.34
N GLU A 1019 -3.26 -5.45 28.40
CA GLU A 1019 -2.69 -6.39 29.38
C GLU A 1019 -1.23 -6.77 29.05
N HIS A 1020 -0.88 -6.81 27.76
CA HIS A 1020 0.43 -7.22 27.25
C HIS A 1020 1.46 -6.09 27.31
N LYS A 1021 1.74 -5.61 28.53
CA LYS A 1021 2.66 -4.49 28.79
C LYS A 1021 4.11 -4.81 28.37
N GLY A 1022 4.82 -3.79 27.85
CA GLY A 1022 6.25 -3.89 27.50
C GLY A 1022 6.58 -4.31 26.05
N LEU A 1023 5.59 -4.36 25.16
CA LEU A 1023 5.79 -4.57 23.72
C LEU A 1023 6.14 -3.28 22.96
N GLY A 1024 5.64 -2.12 23.42
CA GLY A 1024 6.01 -0.82 22.88
C GLY A 1024 7.38 -0.34 23.36
N TRP A 1025 8.45 -0.66 22.63
CA TRP A 1025 9.79 -0.07 22.87
C TRP A 1025 9.99 1.28 22.14
N ARG A 1026 9.04 1.67 21.29
CA ARG A 1026 8.95 2.97 20.62
C ARG A 1026 7.48 3.43 20.64
N GLU A 1027 7.26 4.71 20.87
CA GLU A 1027 5.93 5.34 20.87
C GLU A 1027 5.25 5.27 19.50
N SER A 1028 6.04 5.31 18.41
CA SER A 1028 5.56 5.18 17.03
C SER A 1028 5.07 3.77 16.65
N TRP A 1029 5.18 2.78 17.55
CA TRP A 1029 4.59 1.46 17.35
C TRP A 1029 3.14 1.46 17.82
N ASN A 1030 2.20 1.54 16.88
CA ASN A 1030 0.75 1.51 17.09
C ASN A 1030 0.23 0.12 17.53
N ILE A 1031 0.82 -0.46 18.58
CA ILE A 1031 0.44 -1.74 19.18
C ILE A 1031 -0.73 -1.51 20.14
N TYR A 1032 -0.54 -0.70 21.19
CA TYR A 1032 -1.63 -0.36 22.10
C TYR A 1032 -2.68 0.51 21.40
N ASN A 1033 -3.90 0.50 21.90
CA ASN A 1033 -4.92 1.45 21.48
C ASN A 1033 -4.76 2.71 22.35
N SER A 1034 -4.60 3.85 21.69
CA SER A 1034 -4.62 5.21 22.26
C SER A 1034 -6.03 5.64 22.61
#